data_AF-A0A0G0FJN0-F1
#
_entry.id   AF-A0A0G0FJN0-F1
#
_cell.length_a   1.000
_cell.length_b   1.000
_cell.length_c   1.000
_cell.angle_alpha   90.00
_cell.angle_beta   90.00
_cell.angle_gamma   90.00
#
_symmetry.space_group_name_H-M   'P 1'
#
loop_
_entity.id
_entity.type
_entity.pdbx_description
1 polymer ?
#
loop_
_entity_poly.entity_id
_entity_poly.type
_entity_poly.pdbx_seq_one_letter_code
_entity_poly.pdbx_strand_id
1 'polypeptide(L)'
;MEKYKIIKDIHKKEIKEGISEYKEKEKEDRIEIAEKIASSLYDNFGNLVSEDFLKERFEKIPKVIKNEVFNLLFEKDPEKALGVIDLFGVLPDKFQDNIVDYVKKGQDISNWVFEKIIKSFDKITNKELSNIARDNRELNFNFFSKNKEKFPYLTEREILGKAYWSDFYDWAMVIPYIDKFPSVKIEDAIEGTLKQHVNNDPKVLFKNIDKLNIFQEDLINIFIKKKVFSGLCQSLEYIDSKYHQGIAEKTIDAQCYAYVMDYARDFRDVDIPSIFSRIANILSGKEEAITNILVKKLPATSLAWVNNAPDEIINMAMEKDPERVVKSYEIFKERVDVEKLRENLFKRGSFSSIICYHDVLGIDLTEDVAFKIINMGGGRVVINYLNKFSNLSRELFIKLVDKFPSEVSLYASEFKGIAREDIYEFVEKYKDFNIENVIYKYENFEGLELNMDFADLLLRHDKCDILVENLNKFVFLDYNKISKQLIDVGRSGLVLNNLHNFKETDLLYLANSLLDSGHEKDLIGHYVKFKGFNKNDEEKIIRRLLHKGYSCDIINGIDNFKCFDDNRKLAGEIFNDCVEEEKWFAENMDILNNKYLPPLDRVFSLAYEIFNSYLTPETYKIIKDIQSGNVDKEKMQALGISQTGEAGINQLKKKINCFKSELLSESFDISVLNKSVLLHQYFRFYVNYESSGFGEHDKSSFDNTILKFEELKKNGKITEMSKRYFPSGQVNVNKVNREKQDNFQYSEQFIARYDTIAKSLKESLAFFEKESPLSLMVKQAENKKQDLLRRLRENVEENANPKARENLDRRIEGLEKLNIRSVKDFQNNFEFLSQFKEFHEDLRQIIFYFVLHKHDSYRNFAKNIDLEDDRKKIPISDVSSMINFVNHVVGEETWKKYFTNSNAVKAFGKIINTKALEEEYIRAQNQESSGKTRLDFVPTRGLLMEFSGHISDACWASKYNSIANEFPNFVSVVIVQNKETKFERLAGASMLIETKDEEGGPLLVIRGLNPTENLINSLDVEDFFEKFIKYAGDIANKSNRKLAIVIDDHSGGASTNRPTLFAYLNNQRNSLSKIGLNSGDDTTFNGYEIVNDCYLVE
;
A
#
# COMPACT_ATOMS: atom_id res chain seq x y z
N MET A 1 18.78 7.15 7.35
CA MET A 1 18.26 8.20 6.43
C MET A 1 19.33 9.17 5.92
N GLU A 2 20.29 9.61 6.73
CA GLU A 2 21.34 10.53 6.28
C GLU A 2 22.34 9.88 5.31
N LYS A 3 22.79 8.65 5.59
CA LYS A 3 23.50 7.80 4.61
C LYS A 3 22.70 7.60 3.32
N TYR A 4 21.38 7.44 3.43
CA TYR A 4 20.49 7.31 2.27
C TYR A 4 20.44 8.60 1.43
N LYS A 5 20.39 9.77 2.09
CA LYS A 5 20.42 11.09 1.42
C LYS A 5 21.77 11.36 0.76
N ILE A 6 22.88 11.07 1.43
CA ILE A 6 24.24 11.22 0.89
C ILE A 6 24.45 10.30 -0.33
N ILE A 7 24.05 9.03 -0.23
CA ILE A 7 24.12 8.07 -1.34
C ILE A 7 23.23 8.53 -2.51
N LYS A 8 22.01 9.02 -2.22
CA LYS A 8 21.08 9.57 -3.21
C LYS A 8 21.66 10.81 -3.93
N ASP A 9 22.34 11.69 -3.20
CA ASP A 9 22.92 12.92 -3.75
C ASP A 9 24.21 12.66 -4.53
N ILE A 10 25.05 11.71 -4.10
CA ILE A 10 26.24 11.25 -4.83
C ILE A 10 25.82 10.62 -6.18
N HIS A 11 24.87 9.69 -6.19
CA HIS A 11 24.44 9.05 -7.44
C HIS A 11 23.65 9.99 -8.35
N LYS A 12 22.89 10.94 -7.78
CA LYS A 12 22.25 12.01 -8.56
C LYS A 12 23.29 12.87 -9.27
N LYS A 13 24.43 13.13 -8.64
CA LYS A 13 25.55 13.86 -9.23
C LYS A 13 26.23 13.02 -10.32
N GLU A 14 26.56 11.76 -10.05
CA GLU A 14 27.22 10.84 -11.00
C GLU A 14 26.40 10.61 -12.28
N ILE A 15 25.09 10.36 -12.17
CA ILE A 15 24.21 10.17 -13.34
C ILE A 15 24.11 11.47 -14.15
N LYS A 16 24.01 12.63 -13.48
CA LYS A 16 23.90 13.94 -14.16
C LYS A 16 25.21 14.32 -14.87
N GLU A 17 26.34 14.10 -14.23
CA GLU A 17 27.68 14.33 -14.78
C GLU A 17 27.95 13.40 -15.96
N GLY A 18 27.66 12.09 -15.80
CA GLY A 18 27.78 11.11 -16.88
C GLY A 18 26.92 11.43 -18.11
N ILE A 19 25.68 11.90 -17.92
CA ILE A 19 24.82 12.35 -19.05
C ILE A 19 25.41 13.59 -19.76
N SER A 20 26.02 14.50 -19.01
CA SER A 20 26.66 15.69 -19.59
C SER A 20 27.90 15.32 -20.38
N GLU A 21 28.75 14.47 -19.81
CA GLU A 21 29.99 13.98 -20.42
C GLU A 21 29.73 13.15 -21.69
N TYR A 22 28.66 12.34 -21.67
CA TYR A 22 28.20 11.57 -22.82
C TYR A 22 27.85 12.45 -24.04
N LYS A 23 27.34 13.66 -23.82
CA LYS A 23 26.93 14.57 -24.90
C LYS A 23 28.13 15.23 -25.60
N GLU A 24 29.27 15.35 -24.93
CA GLU A 24 30.44 16.11 -25.39
C GLU A 24 31.54 15.24 -26.04
N LYS A 25 31.48 13.91 -25.88
CA LYS A 25 32.52 12.95 -26.33
C LYS A 25 32.20 12.28 -27.67
N GLU A 26 33.23 11.77 -28.37
CA GLU A 26 33.08 10.98 -29.60
C GLU A 26 32.59 9.54 -29.33
N LYS A 27 32.15 8.83 -30.39
CA LYS A 27 31.35 7.59 -30.29
C LYS A 27 32.04 6.44 -29.55
N GLU A 28 33.36 6.31 -29.66
CA GLU A 28 34.12 5.23 -29.01
C GLU A 28 34.30 5.46 -27.49
N ASP A 29 34.40 6.72 -27.05
CA ASP A 29 34.48 7.09 -25.62
C ASP A 29 33.14 7.05 -24.88
N ARG A 30 32.01 7.07 -25.63
CA ARG A 30 30.64 7.04 -25.06
C ARG A 30 30.30 5.69 -24.42
N ILE A 31 30.96 4.61 -24.85
CA ILE A 31 30.74 3.26 -24.33
C ILE A 31 31.21 3.16 -22.88
N GLU A 32 32.40 3.68 -22.56
CA GLU A 32 32.94 3.67 -21.19
C GLU A 32 32.06 4.48 -20.22
N ILE A 33 31.50 5.61 -20.69
CA ILE A 33 30.59 6.45 -19.92
C ILE A 33 29.24 5.75 -19.70
N ALA A 34 28.71 5.08 -20.73
CA ALA A 34 27.50 4.28 -20.61
C ALA A 34 27.68 3.10 -19.63
N GLU A 35 28.86 2.47 -19.59
CA GLU A 35 29.18 1.41 -18.62
C GLU A 35 29.28 1.91 -17.17
N LYS A 36 29.77 3.15 -16.95
CA LYS A 36 29.76 3.79 -15.63
C LYS A 36 28.35 4.11 -15.16
N ILE A 37 27.49 4.63 -16.05
CA ILE A 37 26.08 4.88 -15.77
C ILE A 37 25.35 3.55 -15.47
N ALA A 38 25.63 2.50 -16.25
CA ALA A 38 25.09 1.16 -16.05
C ALA A 38 25.49 0.56 -14.70
N SER A 39 26.78 0.62 -14.34
CA SER A 39 27.29 0.10 -13.07
C SER A 39 26.71 0.84 -11.85
N SER A 40 26.57 2.17 -11.93
CA SER A 40 25.94 2.98 -10.89
C SER A 40 24.44 2.64 -10.69
N LEU A 41 23.74 2.28 -11.77
CA LEU A 41 22.37 1.75 -11.70
C LEU A 41 22.35 0.29 -11.17
N TYR A 42 23.32 -0.53 -11.56
CA TYR A 42 23.46 -1.95 -11.23
C TYR A 42 23.73 -2.21 -9.75
N ASP A 43 24.62 -1.43 -9.12
CA ASP A 43 24.96 -1.58 -7.69
C ASP A 43 23.78 -1.22 -6.76
N ASN A 44 22.80 -0.46 -7.27
CA ASN A 44 21.65 0.05 -6.52
C ASN A 44 20.40 -0.85 -6.56
N PHE A 45 20.36 -1.87 -7.43
CA PHE A 45 19.27 -2.87 -7.46
C PHE A 45 19.29 -3.82 -6.24
N GLY A 46 20.30 -3.69 -5.38
CA GLY A 46 20.57 -4.61 -4.28
C GLY A 46 19.82 -4.34 -2.98
N ASN A 47 19.92 -3.16 -2.34
CA ASN A 47 19.55 -3.10 -0.91
C ASN A 47 19.15 -1.75 -0.27
N LEU A 48 19.12 -0.60 -0.94
CA LEU A 48 18.95 0.67 -0.20
C LEU A 48 18.11 1.78 -0.88
N VAL A 49 17.56 1.61 -2.08
CA VAL A 49 16.86 2.69 -2.82
C VAL A 49 15.48 2.26 -3.31
N SER A 50 14.47 3.12 -3.15
CA SER A 50 13.09 2.81 -3.55
C SER A 50 12.90 2.79 -5.07
N GLU A 51 12.06 1.89 -5.56
CA GLU A 51 11.78 1.71 -6.99
C GLU A 51 11.35 3.01 -7.69
N ASP A 52 10.52 3.83 -7.04
CA ASP A 52 10.04 5.12 -7.58
C ASP A 52 11.17 6.13 -7.84
N PHE A 53 12.24 6.11 -7.03
CA PHE A 53 13.38 6.98 -7.25
C PHE A 53 14.20 6.55 -8.47
N LEU A 54 14.34 5.23 -8.67
CA LEU A 54 14.97 4.70 -9.87
C LEU A 54 14.14 5.07 -11.10
N LYS A 55 12.79 4.96 -11.05
CA LYS A 55 11.83 5.41 -12.11
C LYS A 55 12.02 6.86 -12.51
N GLU A 56 11.93 7.78 -11.55
CA GLU A 56 12.09 9.22 -11.79
C GLU A 56 13.45 9.57 -12.46
N ARG A 57 14.51 8.83 -12.11
CA ARG A 57 15.87 9.11 -12.60
C ARG A 57 16.13 8.49 -13.95
N PHE A 58 15.71 7.25 -14.17
CA PHE A 58 15.80 6.60 -15.47
C PHE A 58 15.04 7.42 -16.50
N GLU A 59 13.83 7.92 -16.21
CA GLU A 59 13.05 8.75 -17.13
C GLU A 59 13.80 10.00 -17.61
N LYS A 60 14.66 10.59 -16.77
CA LYS A 60 15.47 11.79 -17.08
C LYS A 60 16.70 11.51 -17.96
N ILE A 61 17.07 10.24 -18.18
CA ILE A 61 18.14 9.87 -19.13
C ILE A 61 17.63 10.07 -20.57
N PRO A 62 18.33 10.81 -21.45
CA PRO A 62 17.95 10.96 -22.84
C PRO A 62 17.79 9.61 -23.55
N LYS A 63 16.78 9.47 -24.41
CA LYS A 63 16.40 8.20 -25.08
C LYS A 63 17.57 7.50 -25.80
N VAL A 64 18.48 8.26 -26.39
CA VAL A 64 19.67 7.74 -27.08
C VAL A 64 20.63 7.05 -26.10
N ILE A 65 20.85 7.65 -24.93
CA ILE A 65 21.74 7.12 -23.88
C ILE A 65 21.11 5.89 -23.21
N LYS A 66 19.78 5.92 -22.97
CA LYS A 66 19.04 4.77 -22.43
C LYS A 66 19.26 3.51 -23.25
N ASN A 67 19.16 3.62 -24.57
CA ASN A 67 19.31 2.48 -25.47
C ASN A 67 20.72 1.90 -25.42
N GLU A 68 21.75 2.74 -25.29
CA GLU A 68 23.15 2.34 -25.30
C GLU A 68 23.57 1.71 -23.95
N VAL A 69 23.18 2.34 -22.83
CA VAL A 69 23.34 1.80 -21.47
C VAL A 69 22.64 0.45 -21.33
N PHE A 70 21.42 0.33 -21.85
CA PHE A 70 20.63 -0.89 -21.78
C PHE A 70 21.24 -2.03 -22.60
N ASN A 71 21.73 -1.74 -23.82
CA ASN A 71 22.38 -2.76 -24.65
C ASN A 71 23.64 -3.32 -23.98
N LEU A 72 24.45 -2.47 -23.36
CA LEU A 72 25.66 -2.90 -22.63
C LEU A 72 25.32 -3.72 -21.38
N LEU A 73 24.26 -3.34 -20.66
CA LEU A 73 23.74 -4.10 -19.52
C LEU A 73 23.25 -5.50 -19.94
N PHE A 74 22.53 -5.57 -21.05
CA PHE A 74 22.04 -6.84 -21.61
C PHE A 74 23.16 -7.74 -22.11
N GLU A 75 24.25 -7.18 -22.66
CA GLU A 75 25.43 -7.96 -23.06
C GLU A 75 26.21 -8.54 -21.86
N LYS A 76 26.22 -7.85 -20.70
CA LYS A 76 26.95 -8.29 -19.51
C LYS A 76 26.13 -9.16 -18.55
N ASP A 77 24.85 -8.84 -18.32
CA ASP A 77 23.94 -9.56 -17.40
C ASP A 77 22.47 -9.47 -17.89
N PRO A 78 22.04 -10.43 -18.73
CA PRO A 78 20.72 -10.42 -19.35
C PRO A 78 19.55 -10.50 -18.35
N GLU A 79 19.70 -11.24 -17.24
CA GLU A 79 18.63 -11.41 -16.24
C GLU A 79 18.32 -10.12 -15.49
N LYS A 80 19.35 -9.35 -15.10
CA LYS A 80 19.14 -8.04 -14.46
C LYS A 80 18.69 -6.96 -15.44
N ALA A 81 19.14 -7.00 -16.70
CA ALA A 81 18.60 -6.14 -17.74
C ALA A 81 17.09 -6.37 -17.96
N LEU A 82 16.62 -7.61 -17.81
CA LEU A 82 15.19 -7.95 -17.82
C LEU A 82 14.46 -7.47 -16.55
N GLY A 83 15.10 -7.51 -15.37
CA GLY A 83 14.56 -6.91 -14.13
C GLY A 83 14.43 -5.39 -14.19
N VAL A 84 15.32 -4.70 -14.90
CA VAL A 84 15.19 -3.27 -15.22
C VAL A 84 13.93 -3.04 -16.07
N ILE A 85 13.66 -3.86 -17.09
CA ILE A 85 12.44 -3.71 -17.92
C ILE A 85 11.16 -3.84 -17.08
N ASP A 86 11.13 -4.72 -16.07
CA ASP A 86 9.98 -4.93 -15.18
C ASP A 86 9.62 -3.67 -14.37
N LEU A 87 10.63 -2.93 -13.88
CA LEU A 87 10.42 -1.68 -13.15
C LEU A 87 9.90 -0.54 -14.05
N PHE A 88 10.42 -0.41 -15.28
CA PHE A 88 10.21 0.80 -16.10
C PHE A 88 9.17 0.64 -17.22
N GLY A 89 8.75 -0.58 -17.57
CA GLY A 89 7.65 -0.84 -18.50
C GLY A 89 7.83 -0.38 -19.95
N VAL A 90 9.02 0.10 -20.33
CA VAL A 90 9.33 0.64 -21.67
C VAL A 90 10.47 -0.15 -22.32
N LEU A 91 10.19 -0.79 -23.46
CA LEU A 91 11.16 -1.52 -24.27
C LEU A 91 11.89 -0.56 -25.25
N PRO A 92 13.22 -0.47 -25.24
CA PRO A 92 13.94 0.37 -26.19
C PRO A 92 13.88 -0.16 -27.64
N ASP A 93 13.85 0.73 -28.63
CA ASP A 93 13.52 0.37 -30.03
C ASP A 93 14.47 -0.64 -30.70
N LYS A 94 15.73 -0.77 -30.24
CA LYS A 94 16.73 -1.76 -30.73
C LYS A 94 16.69 -3.11 -30.00
N PHE A 95 15.82 -3.26 -29.01
CA PHE A 95 15.75 -4.45 -28.15
C PHE A 95 15.13 -5.66 -28.87
N GLN A 96 14.27 -5.43 -29.87
CA GLN A 96 13.66 -6.52 -30.65
C GLN A 96 14.72 -7.34 -31.41
N ASP A 97 15.72 -6.69 -32.00
CA ASP A 97 16.79 -7.36 -32.74
C ASP A 97 17.71 -8.18 -31.80
N ASN A 98 18.01 -7.65 -30.62
CA ASN A 98 18.86 -8.31 -29.62
C ASN A 98 18.16 -9.49 -28.92
N ILE A 99 16.84 -9.41 -28.65
CA ILE A 99 16.06 -10.57 -28.19
C ILE A 99 16.06 -11.66 -29.25
N VAL A 100 15.83 -11.32 -30.52
CA VAL A 100 15.81 -12.30 -31.60
C VAL A 100 17.16 -13.02 -31.71
N ASP A 101 18.28 -12.32 -31.56
CA ASP A 101 19.61 -12.93 -31.54
C ASP A 101 19.92 -13.72 -30.24
N TYR A 102 19.38 -13.30 -29.09
CA TYR A 102 19.49 -14.03 -27.83
C TYR A 102 18.68 -15.33 -27.86
N VAL A 103 17.47 -15.33 -28.44
CA VAL A 103 16.65 -16.53 -28.65
C VAL A 103 17.32 -17.48 -29.65
N LYS A 104 17.90 -16.95 -30.73
CA LYS A 104 18.65 -17.76 -31.72
C LYS A 104 19.86 -18.50 -31.10
N LYS A 105 20.39 -18.03 -29.97
CA LYS A 105 21.48 -18.69 -29.22
C LYS A 105 21.00 -19.79 -28.28
N GLY A 106 19.69 -20.05 -28.20
CA GLY A 106 19.11 -21.24 -27.56
C GLY A 106 18.96 -21.20 -26.03
N GLN A 107 18.79 -20.01 -25.44
CA GLN A 107 18.55 -19.86 -23.99
C GLN A 107 17.05 -19.74 -23.68
N ASP A 108 16.61 -20.36 -22.58
CA ASP A 108 15.21 -20.43 -22.15
C ASP A 108 14.69 -19.07 -21.66
N ILE A 109 13.45 -18.73 -22.02
CA ILE A 109 12.80 -17.47 -21.65
C ILE A 109 11.51 -17.81 -20.92
N SER A 110 11.28 -17.21 -19.76
CA SER A 110 10.09 -17.50 -18.93
C SER A 110 8.77 -17.18 -19.66
N ASN A 111 7.72 -17.96 -19.37
CA ASN A 111 6.39 -17.85 -19.97
C ASN A 111 5.80 -16.41 -19.93
N TRP A 112 6.14 -15.63 -18.90
CA TRP A 112 5.68 -14.25 -18.72
C TRP A 112 6.30 -13.26 -19.73
N VAL A 113 7.60 -13.39 -20.03
CA VAL A 113 8.29 -12.55 -21.03
C VAL A 113 7.73 -12.82 -22.42
N PHE A 114 7.42 -14.08 -22.73
CA PHE A 114 6.82 -14.49 -24.00
C PHE A 114 5.46 -13.82 -24.22
N GLU A 115 4.59 -13.76 -23.21
CA GLU A 115 3.29 -13.08 -23.31
C GLU A 115 3.38 -11.56 -23.57
N LYS A 116 4.43 -10.89 -23.04
CA LYS A 116 4.66 -9.45 -23.26
C LYS A 116 5.24 -9.17 -24.65
N ILE A 117 6.12 -10.04 -25.16
CA ILE A 117 6.60 -9.99 -26.55
C ILE A 117 5.41 -10.14 -27.51
N ILE A 118 4.43 -11.00 -27.19
CA ILE A 118 3.24 -11.21 -28.00
C ILE A 118 2.23 -10.04 -28.00
N LYS A 119 2.27 -9.14 -27.00
CA LYS A 119 1.41 -7.95 -27.00
C LYS A 119 1.97 -6.78 -27.84
N SER A 120 3.23 -6.86 -28.27
CA SER A 120 3.94 -5.80 -29.00
C SER A 120 4.01 -6.05 -30.52
N PHE A 121 3.00 -6.72 -31.06
CA PHE A 121 3.04 -7.59 -32.26
C PHE A 121 3.27 -6.91 -33.62
N ASP A 122 3.24 -5.59 -33.74
CA ASP A 122 3.25 -4.93 -35.05
C ASP A 122 4.60 -4.95 -35.78
N LYS A 123 5.67 -5.50 -35.17
CA LYS A 123 7.05 -5.39 -35.68
C LYS A 123 7.85 -6.70 -35.78
N ILE A 124 7.35 -7.85 -35.30
CA ILE A 124 8.06 -9.15 -35.39
C ILE A 124 7.49 -9.96 -36.55
N THR A 125 8.35 -10.52 -37.40
CA THR A 125 7.85 -11.30 -38.53
C THR A 125 7.28 -12.65 -38.06
N ASN A 126 6.24 -13.08 -38.75
CA ASN A 126 5.57 -14.38 -38.53
C ASN A 126 6.53 -15.58 -38.50
N LYS A 127 7.65 -15.50 -39.23
CA LYS A 127 8.69 -16.53 -39.29
C LYS A 127 9.55 -16.57 -38.01
N GLU A 128 9.81 -15.43 -37.41
CA GLU A 128 10.60 -15.31 -36.16
C GLU A 128 9.79 -15.82 -34.97
N LEU A 129 8.52 -15.43 -34.87
CA LEU A 129 7.58 -15.95 -33.86
C LEU A 129 7.45 -17.47 -33.90
N SER A 130 7.43 -18.04 -35.11
CA SER A 130 7.35 -19.49 -35.30
C SER A 130 8.60 -20.22 -34.78
N ASN A 131 9.79 -19.62 -34.88
CA ASN A 131 11.03 -20.20 -34.33
C ASN A 131 11.07 -20.10 -32.79
N ILE A 132 10.71 -18.94 -32.24
CA ILE A 132 10.67 -18.72 -30.78
C ILE A 132 9.65 -19.68 -30.12
N ALA A 133 8.50 -19.90 -30.75
CA ALA A 133 7.49 -20.87 -30.28
C ALA A 133 7.94 -22.35 -30.41
N ARG A 134 8.83 -22.66 -31.37
CA ARG A 134 9.33 -24.03 -31.58
C ARG A 134 10.30 -24.47 -30.50
N ASP A 135 11.12 -23.55 -30.01
CA ASP A 135 12.24 -23.87 -29.10
C ASP A 135 11.87 -23.78 -27.61
N ASN A 136 10.79 -23.07 -27.26
CA ASN A 136 10.34 -22.91 -25.86
C ASN A 136 9.39 -24.05 -25.43
N ARG A 137 9.69 -24.74 -24.31
CA ARG A 137 9.08 -26.04 -23.94
C ARG A 137 7.93 -25.96 -22.93
N GLU A 138 7.76 -24.85 -22.21
CA GLU A 138 6.79 -24.72 -21.10
C GLU A 138 5.41 -24.12 -21.47
N LEU A 139 5.13 -23.89 -22.76
CA LEU A 139 3.88 -23.23 -23.19
C LEU A 139 2.67 -24.20 -23.20
N ASN A 140 1.56 -23.82 -22.56
CA ASN A 140 0.37 -24.66 -22.35
C ASN A 140 -0.55 -24.78 -23.59
N PHE A 141 -1.12 -25.97 -23.83
CA PHE A 141 -2.07 -26.29 -24.92
C PHE A 141 -3.26 -25.32 -25.04
N ASN A 142 -3.81 -24.86 -23.91
CA ASN A 142 -4.92 -23.91 -23.88
C ASN A 142 -4.57 -22.53 -24.48
N PHE A 143 -3.30 -22.15 -24.46
CA PHE A 143 -2.82 -20.88 -25.01
C PHE A 143 -2.78 -20.93 -26.54
N PHE A 144 -2.21 -22.00 -27.12
CA PHE A 144 -2.14 -22.18 -28.57
C PHE A 144 -3.52 -22.44 -29.19
N SER A 145 -4.41 -23.17 -28.51
CA SER A 145 -5.75 -23.46 -29.02
C SER A 145 -6.65 -22.21 -29.10
N LYS A 146 -6.56 -21.30 -28.11
CA LYS A 146 -7.28 -20.01 -28.12
C LYS A 146 -6.73 -18.99 -29.12
N ASN A 147 -5.50 -19.16 -29.59
CA ASN A 147 -4.81 -18.21 -30.46
C ASN A 147 -4.36 -18.82 -31.82
N LYS A 148 -4.95 -19.95 -32.26
CA LYS A 148 -4.56 -20.67 -33.49
C LYS A 148 -4.47 -19.77 -34.72
N GLU A 149 -5.38 -18.81 -34.85
CA GLU A 149 -5.42 -17.85 -35.96
C GLU A 149 -4.17 -16.96 -36.04
N LYS A 150 -3.45 -16.78 -34.94
CA LYS A 150 -2.21 -16.00 -34.86
C LYS A 150 -0.94 -16.81 -35.16
N PHE A 151 -1.05 -18.14 -35.30
CA PHE A 151 0.06 -19.05 -35.60
C PHE A 151 -0.25 -19.98 -36.79
N PRO A 152 -0.60 -19.45 -37.97
CA PRO A 152 -1.10 -20.27 -39.09
C PRO A 152 -0.06 -21.22 -39.71
N TYR A 153 1.21 -21.17 -39.28
CA TYR A 153 2.32 -21.99 -39.79
C TYR A 153 2.63 -23.22 -38.93
N LEU A 154 2.14 -23.26 -37.67
CA LEU A 154 2.26 -24.45 -36.84
C LEU A 154 1.23 -25.47 -37.33
N THR A 155 1.71 -26.64 -37.73
CA THR A 155 0.81 -27.71 -38.18
C THR A 155 -0.04 -28.21 -37.01
N GLU A 156 -1.24 -28.71 -37.30
CA GLU A 156 -2.12 -29.29 -36.28
C GLU A 156 -1.42 -30.41 -35.49
N ARG A 157 -0.51 -31.13 -36.15
CA ARG A 157 0.35 -32.17 -35.57
C ARG A 157 1.37 -31.61 -34.58
N GLU A 158 1.94 -30.43 -34.83
CA GLU A 158 2.90 -29.76 -33.93
C GLU A 158 2.22 -29.14 -32.71
N ILE A 159 1.02 -28.58 -32.89
CA ILE A 159 0.22 -28.01 -31.79
C ILE A 159 -0.24 -29.14 -30.85
N LEU A 160 -0.76 -30.25 -31.41
CA LEU A 160 -1.08 -31.43 -30.62
C LEU A 160 0.15 -31.99 -29.95
N GLY A 161 1.29 -32.09 -30.66
CA GLY A 161 2.57 -32.57 -30.14
C GLY A 161 3.12 -31.82 -28.93
N LYS A 162 2.85 -30.51 -28.79
CA LYS A 162 3.25 -29.73 -27.61
C LYS A 162 2.29 -29.86 -26.42
N ALA A 163 1.05 -30.29 -26.64
CA ALA A 163 0.11 -30.66 -25.56
C ALA A 163 0.58 -31.86 -24.73
N TYR A 164 1.44 -32.70 -25.31
CA TYR A 164 1.93 -33.95 -24.70
C TYR A 164 2.87 -33.74 -23.51
N TRP A 165 3.36 -32.53 -23.24
CA TRP A 165 4.41 -32.28 -22.25
C TRP A 165 3.96 -31.46 -21.03
N SER A 166 2.70 -31.03 -20.95
CA SER A 166 2.16 -30.39 -19.74
C SER A 166 1.61 -31.45 -18.80
N ASP A 167 2.13 -31.51 -17.57
CA ASP A 167 1.69 -32.42 -16.53
C ASP A 167 0.16 -32.40 -16.38
N PHE A 168 -0.43 -33.59 -16.41
CA PHE A 168 -1.86 -33.95 -16.42
C PHE A 168 -2.57 -33.96 -17.80
N TYR A 169 -3.01 -35.13 -18.29
CA TYR A 169 -4.42 -35.57 -18.20
C TYR A 169 -4.81 -36.77 -19.10
N ASP A 170 -5.87 -37.43 -18.59
CA ASP A 170 -6.84 -38.37 -19.12
C ASP A 170 -7.40 -38.06 -20.53
N TRP A 171 -7.54 -39.09 -21.38
CA TRP A 171 -8.07 -39.00 -22.76
C TRP A 171 -9.49 -38.40 -22.84
N ALA A 172 -10.23 -38.42 -21.73
CA ALA A 172 -11.53 -37.79 -21.60
C ALA A 172 -11.54 -36.27 -21.93
N MET A 173 -10.42 -35.56 -21.77
CA MET A 173 -10.31 -34.13 -22.10
C MET A 173 -9.93 -33.85 -23.56
N VAL A 174 -9.29 -34.81 -24.24
CA VAL A 174 -8.83 -34.65 -25.63
C VAL A 174 -9.94 -35.01 -26.63
N ILE A 175 -10.74 -36.04 -26.31
CA ILE A 175 -11.83 -36.57 -27.16
C ILE A 175 -12.81 -35.48 -27.65
N PRO A 176 -13.26 -34.50 -26.84
CA PRO A 176 -14.19 -33.46 -27.30
C PRO A 176 -13.63 -32.49 -28.35
N TYR A 177 -12.31 -32.49 -28.58
CA TYR A 177 -11.64 -31.56 -29.50
C TYR A 177 -11.08 -32.22 -30.76
N ILE A 178 -11.18 -33.56 -30.88
CA ILE A 178 -10.66 -34.33 -32.03
C ILE A 178 -11.31 -33.87 -33.34
N ASP A 179 -12.60 -33.56 -33.33
CA ASP A 179 -13.34 -33.08 -34.50
C ASP A 179 -12.84 -31.71 -35.03
N LYS A 180 -12.02 -30.98 -34.27
CA LYS A 180 -11.45 -29.69 -34.66
C LYS A 180 -10.11 -29.79 -35.41
N PHE A 181 -9.55 -31.00 -35.57
CA PHE A 181 -8.25 -31.23 -36.21
C PHE A 181 -8.31 -32.41 -37.20
N PRO A 182 -9.07 -32.29 -38.32
CA PRO A 182 -9.35 -33.40 -39.24
C PRO A 182 -8.14 -33.89 -40.05
N SER A 183 -7.00 -33.20 -39.98
CA SER A 183 -5.80 -33.53 -40.78
C SER A 183 -4.86 -34.56 -40.13
N VAL A 184 -5.11 -34.96 -38.88
CA VAL A 184 -4.28 -35.93 -38.13
C VAL A 184 -4.99 -37.29 -38.07
N LYS A 185 -4.35 -38.35 -38.57
CA LYS A 185 -4.84 -39.73 -38.40
C LYS A 185 -4.77 -40.12 -36.93
N ILE A 186 -5.89 -40.55 -36.37
CA ILE A 186 -6.02 -40.84 -34.94
C ILE A 186 -5.09 -41.99 -34.53
N GLU A 187 -4.84 -42.96 -35.42
CA GLU A 187 -3.93 -44.09 -35.17
C GLU A 187 -2.47 -43.62 -34.94
N ASP A 188 -2.01 -42.62 -35.70
CA ASP A 188 -0.66 -42.05 -35.55
C ASP A 188 -0.53 -41.25 -34.25
N ALA A 189 -1.62 -40.59 -33.82
CA ALA A 189 -1.67 -39.88 -32.55
C ALA A 189 -1.57 -40.86 -31.37
N ILE A 190 -2.38 -41.93 -31.37
CA ILE A 190 -2.38 -42.98 -30.35
C ILE A 190 -1.01 -43.68 -30.28
N GLU A 191 -0.39 -44.00 -31.44
CA GLU A 191 0.93 -44.64 -31.48
C GLU A 191 2.03 -43.73 -30.91
N GLY A 192 1.88 -42.41 -31.05
CA GLY A 192 2.77 -41.38 -30.48
C GLY A 192 2.64 -41.23 -28.96
N THR A 193 1.41 -41.20 -28.44
CA THR A 193 1.15 -41.10 -26.99
C THR A 193 1.70 -42.29 -26.23
N LEU A 194 1.47 -43.51 -26.76
CA LEU A 194 1.93 -44.76 -26.14
C LEU A 194 3.46 -44.92 -26.17
N LYS A 195 4.18 -44.14 -26.99
CA LYS A 195 5.65 -44.09 -27.03
C LYS A 195 6.25 -43.25 -25.89
N GLN A 196 5.53 -42.26 -25.38
CA GLN A 196 6.04 -41.32 -24.37
C GLN A 196 5.54 -41.63 -22.95
N HIS A 197 4.34 -42.21 -22.80
CA HIS A 197 3.77 -42.59 -21.51
C HIS A 197 3.10 -43.97 -21.54
N VAL A 198 3.57 -44.89 -20.69
CA VAL A 198 3.16 -46.32 -20.68
C VAL A 198 1.87 -46.57 -19.85
N ASN A 199 1.38 -45.56 -19.12
CA ASN A 199 0.29 -45.71 -18.12
C ASN A 199 -1.11 -45.22 -18.59
N ASN A 200 -1.35 -45.06 -19.89
CA ASN A 200 -2.68 -44.67 -20.38
C ASN A 200 -3.64 -45.85 -20.30
N ASP A 201 -4.80 -45.67 -19.66
CA ASP A 201 -5.85 -46.70 -19.50
C ASP A 201 -6.54 -47.02 -20.84
N PRO A 202 -6.29 -48.19 -21.46
CA PRO A 202 -6.88 -48.55 -22.74
C PRO A 202 -8.38 -48.83 -22.66
N LYS A 203 -8.95 -49.02 -21.46
CA LYS A 203 -10.40 -49.21 -21.30
C LYS A 203 -11.17 -48.01 -21.86
N VAL A 204 -10.68 -46.79 -21.65
CA VAL A 204 -11.34 -45.57 -22.12
C VAL A 204 -11.38 -45.51 -23.65
N LEU A 205 -10.32 -45.98 -24.31
CA LEU A 205 -10.21 -46.02 -25.78
C LEU A 205 -11.10 -47.13 -26.38
N PHE A 206 -11.06 -48.35 -25.83
CA PHE A 206 -11.91 -49.46 -26.30
C PHE A 206 -13.40 -49.22 -26.02
N LYS A 207 -13.74 -48.56 -24.90
CA LYS A 207 -15.13 -48.18 -24.56
C LYS A 207 -15.71 -47.11 -25.48
N ASN A 208 -14.87 -46.28 -26.09
CA ASN A 208 -15.30 -45.23 -27.02
C ASN A 208 -14.86 -45.51 -28.47
N ILE A 209 -14.53 -46.76 -28.81
CA ILE A 209 -13.93 -47.09 -30.10
C ILE A 209 -14.82 -46.71 -31.29
N ASP A 210 -16.14 -46.80 -31.12
CA ASP A 210 -17.13 -46.40 -32.12
C ASP A 210 -17.12 -44.89 -32.41
N LYS A 211 -16.72 -44.06 -31.43
CA LYS A 211 -16.57 -42.60 -31.61
C LYS A 211 -15.24 -42.21 -32.24
N LEU A 212 -14.24 -43.10 -32.18
CA LEU A 212 -12.90 -42.88 -32.74
C LEU A 212 -12.79 -43.36 -34.19
N ASN A 213 -13.78 -44.13 -34.67
CA ASN A 213 -13.85 -44.66 -36.03
C ASN A 213 -12.62 -45.53 -36.42
N ILE A 214 -12.13 -46.35 -35.46
CA ILE A 214 -10.98 -47.27 -35.61
C ILE A 214 -11.45 -48.71 -35.43
N PHE A 215 -10.89 -49.67 -36.18
CA PHE A 215 -11.18 -51.09 -35.98
C PHE A 215 -10.45 -51.65 -34.74
N GLN A 216 -11.14 -52.50 -33.97
CA GLN A 216 -10.57 -53.13 -32.77
C GLN A 216 -9.24 -53.84 -33.04
N GLU A 217 -9.13 -54.53 -34.17
CA GLU A 217 -7.92 -55.29 -34.53
C GLU A 217 -6.69 -54.40 -34.72
N ASP A 218 -6.86 -53.22 -35.34
CA ASP A 218 -5.78 -52.26 -35.54
C ASP A 218 -5.32 -51.68 -34.20
N LEU A 219 -6.27 -51.35 -33.33
CA LEU A 219 -5.98 -50.84 -32.00
C LEU A 219 -5.25 -51.90 -31.15
N ILE A 220 -5.71 -53.16 -31.17
CA ILE A 220 -5.06 -54.30 -30.51
C ILE A 220 -3.63 -54.49 -31.03
N ASN A 221 -3.42 -54.44 -32.34
CA ASN A 221 -2.10 -54.58 -32.96
C ASN A 221 -1.16 -53.44 -32.57
N ILE A 222 -1.65 -52.20 -32.43
CA ILE A 222 -0.88 -51.06 -31.93
C ILE A 222 -0.43 -51.31 -30.48
N PHE A 223 -1.34 -51.71 -29.59
CA PHE A 223 -1.02 -51.98 -28.18
C PHE A 223 -0.05 -53.18 -28.02
N ILE A 224 -0.22 -54.25 -28.81
CA ILE A 224 0.70 -55.40 -28.86
C ILE A 224 2.09 -54.97 -29.33
N LYS A 225 2.18 -54.20 -30.43
CA LYS A 225 3.45 -53.68 -30.98
C LYS A 225 4.19 -52.79 -29.99
N LYS A 226 3.47 -52.05 -29.13
CA LYS A 226 4.03 -51.19 -28.08
C LYS A 226 4.28 -51.90 -26.75
N LYS A 227 3.98 -53.20 -26.65
CA LYS A 227 4.15 -54.00 -25.43
C LYS A 227 3.31 -53.50 -24.24
N VAL A 228 2.17 -52.87 -24.51
CA VAL A 228 1.22 -52.37 -23.49
C VAL A 228 0.13 -53.42 -23.29
N PHE A 229 0.56 -54.62 -22.89
CA PHE A 229 -0.31 -55.81 -22.72
C PHE A 229 -1.25 -55.69 -21.52
N SER A 230 -0.79 -54.92 -20.55
CA SER A 230 -1.44 -54.51 -19.33
C SER A 230 -2.88 -54.05 -19.54
N GLY A 231 -3.02 -52.91 -20.20
CA GLY A 231 -4.33 -52.32 -20.43
C GLY A 231 -5.16 -53.04 -21.51
N LEU A 232 -4.51 -53.81 -22.40
CA LEU A 232 -5.16 -54.76 -23.31
C LEU A 232 -5.93 -55.84 -22.53
N CYS A 233 -5.29 -56.45 -21.52
CA CYS A 233 -5.90 -57.45 -20.65
C CYS A 233 -7.04 -56.85 -19.81
N GLN A 234 -6.90 -55.63 -19.31
CA GLN A 234 -7.98 -54.92 -18.60
C GLN A 234 -9.17 -54.63 -19.51
N SER A 235 -8.96 -54.44 -20.82
CA SER A 235 -9.99 -54.08 -21.78
C SER A 235 -10.67 -55.27 -22.45
N LEU A 236 -10.36 -56.52 -22.05
CA LEU A 236 -10.92 -57.73 -22.66
C LEU A 236 -12.46 -57.77 -22.66
N GLU A 237 -13.09 -57.15 -21.67
CA GLU A 237 -14.56 -57.03 -21.60
C GLU A 237 -15.16 -56.19 -22.74
N TYR A 238 -14.37 -55.29 -23.34
CA TYR A 238 -14.75 -54.43 -24.46
C TYR A 238 -14.18 -54.94 -25.80
N ILE A 239 -13.36 -55.98 -25.78
CA ILE A 239 -12.70 -56.57 -26.96
C ILE A 239 -13.43 -57.86 -27.35
N ASP A 240 -13.71 -58.04 -28.65
CA ASP A 240 -14.33 -59.27 -29.16
C ASP A 240 -13.52 -60.52 -28.75
N SER A 241 -14.23 -61.49 -28.17
CA SER A 241 -13.69 -62.76 -27.64
C SER A 241 -12.80 -63.53 -28.61
N LYS A 242 -13.02 -63.39 -29.93
CA LYS A 242 -12.20 -64.05 -30.94
C LYS A 242 -10.72 -63.60 -30.94
N TYR A 243 -10.41 -62.43 -30.37
CA TYR A 243 -9.04 -61.93 -30.26
C TYR A 243 -8.36 -62.31 -28.93
N HIS A 244 -9.09 -62.86 -27.95
CA HIS A 244 -8.59 -63.11 -26.60
C HIS A 244 -7.45 -64.14 -26.57
N GLN A 245 -7.54 -65.21 -27.37
CA GLN A 245 -6.51 -66.26 -27.43
C GLN A 245 -5.18 -65.71 -27.97
N GLY A 246 -5.21 -64.94 -29.06
CA GLY A 246 -4.02 -64.34 -29.65
C GLY A 246 -3.37 -63.25 -28.77
N ILE A 247 -4.17 -62.54 -27.97
CA ILE A 247 -3.68 -61.60 -26.96
C ILE A 247 -3.00 -62.36 -25.81
N ALA A 248 -3.60 -63.46 -25.33
CA ALA A 248 -3.05 -64.28 -24.26
C ALA A 248 -1.70 -64.89 -24.63
N GLU A 249 -1.59 -65.50 -25.82
CA GLU A 249 -0.35 -66.12 -26.31
C GLU A 249 0.80 -65.11 -26.41
N LYS A 250 0.54 -63.89 -26.90
CA LYS A 250 1.56 -62.83 -27.02
C LYS A 250 1.92 -62.13 -25.71
N THR A 251 1.05 -62.21 -24.69
CA THR A 251 1.28 -61.60 -23.37
C THR A 251 2.12 -62.52 -22.46
N ILE A 252 2.01 -63.84 -22.65
CA ILE A 252 2.75 -64.87 -21.89
C ILE A 252 4.27 -64.77 -22.09
N ASP A 253 4.74 -64.36 -23.27
CA ASP A 253 6.17 -64.18 -23.56
C ASP A 253 6.79 -62.91 -22.91
N ALA A 254 5.98 -61.94 -22.45
CA ALA A 254 6.47 -60.58 -22.18
C ALA A 254 6.53 -60.14 -20.71
N GLN A 255 5.82 -60.78 -19.76
CA GLN A 255 5.97 -60.68 -18.28
C GLN A 255 4.61 -60.93 -17.58
N CYS A 256 4.36 -62.15 -17.10
CA CYS A 256 3.12 -62.51 -16.39
C CYS A 256 2.96 -61.94 -14.96
N TYR A 257 3.92 -61.17 -14.43
CA TYR A 257 4.02 -60.95 -12.98
C TYR A 257 3.31 -59.68 -12.45
N ALA A 258 3.33 -58.55 -13.16
CA ALA A 258 2.71 -57.31 -12.64
C ALA A 258 1.17 -57.37 -12.67
N TYR A 259 0.60 -58.14 -13.59
CA TYR A 259 -0.81 -58.03 -13.95
C TYR A 259 -1.76 -58.90 -13.14
N VAL A 260 -1.28 -60.03 -12.62
CA VAL A 260 -2.08 -60.88 -11.73
C VAL A 260 -2.24 -60.20 -10.36
N MET A 261 -1.29 -59.36 -9.96
CA MET A 261 -1.28 -58.71 -8.64
C MET A 261 -2.14 -57.44 -8.57
N ASP A 262 -2.24 -56.66 -9.64
CA ASP A 262 -3.18 -55.52 -9.68
C ASP A 262 -4.65 -55.99 -9.74
N TYR A 263 -4.94 -57.13 -10.36
CA TYR A 263 -6.29 -57.72 -10.38
C TYR A 263 -6.74 -58.24 -9.01
N ALA A 264 -5.81 -58.69 -8.17
CA ALA A 264 -6.09 -59.20 -6.82
C ALA A 264 -6.33 -58.08 -5.78
N ARG A 265 -5.95 -56.84 -6.09
CA ARG A 265 -5.95 -55.74 -5.11
C ARG A 265 -7.30 -55.05 -4.96
N ASP A 266 -8.13 -55.07 -5.99
CA ASP A 266 -9.36 -54.27 -6.07
C ASP A 266 -10.67 -55.07 -5.84
N PHE A 267 -10.61 -56.39 -5.68
CA PHE A 267 -11.79 -57.23 -5.42
C PHE A 267 -11.59 -58.14 -4.20
N ARG A 268 -12.40 -57.94 -3.15
CA ARG A 268 -12.40 -58.78 -1.94
C ARG A 268 -13.04 -60.15 -2.10
N ASP A 269 -13.68 -60.44 -3.24
CA ASP A 269 -14.50 -61.65 -3.45
C ASP A 269 -14.09 -62.48 -4.68
N VAL A 270 -12.81 -62.45 -5.09
CA VAL A 270 -12.34 -63.30 -6.20
C VAL A 270 -11.49 -64.45 -5.66
N ASP A 271 -11.86 -65.67 -6.06
CA ASP A 271 -11.15 -66.93 -5.76
C ASP A 271 -9.82 -67.00 -6.52
N ILE A 272 -8.80 -66.31 -5.98
CA ILE A 272 -7.42 -66.26 -6.48
C ILE A 272 -6.82 -67.67 -6.70
N PRO A 273 -7.05 -68.68 -5.83
CA PRO A 273 -6.66 -70.07 -6.07
C PRO A 273 -7.15 -70.67 -7.41
N SER A 274 -8.37 -70.36 -7.85
CA SER A 274 -8.94 -70.87 -9.12
C SER A 274 -8.28 -70.24 -10.36
N ILE A 275 -7.91 -68.97 -10.29
CA ILE A 275 -7.20 -68.26 -11.37
C ILE A 275 -5.76 -68.77 -11.48
N PHE A 276 -5.06 -68.94 -10.35
CA PHE A 276 -3.72 -69.53 -10.36
C PHE A 276 -3.72 -71.01 -10.72
N SER A 277 -4.75 -71.79 -10.36
CA SER A 277 -4.90 -73.18 -10.79
C SER A 277 -5.15 -73.29 -12.30
N ARG A 278 -5.87 -72.35 -12.90
CA ARG A 278 -6.02 -72.26 -14.37
C ARG A 278 -4.74 -71.81 -15.08
N ILE A 279 -3.99 -70.86 -14.53
CA ILE A 279 -2.69 -70.43 -15.07
C ILE A 279 -1.63 -71.54 -14.91
N ALA A 280 -1.62 -72.26 -13.79
CA ALA A 280 -0.75 -73.40 -13.55
C ALA A 280 -1.08 -74.60 -14.46
N ASN A 281 -2.36 -74.85 -14.74
CA ASN A 281 -2.78 -75.84 -15.74
C ASN A 281 -2.40 -75.46 -17.18
N ILE A 282 -2.22 -74.15 -17.47
CA ILE A 282 -1.77 -73.65 -18.77
C ILE A 282 -0.23 -73.67 -18.90
N LEU A 283 0.52 -73.68 -17.79
CA LEU A 283 1.98 -73.47 -17.77
C LEU A 283 2.82 -74.66 -17.24
N SER A 284 2.30 -75.89 -17.25
CA SER A 284 3.04 -77.06 -16.77
C SER A 284 4.42 -77.22 -17.44
N GLY A 285 5.51 -77.14 -16.67
CA GLY A 285 6.88 -77.50 -17.11
C GLY A 285 8.03 -76.48 -16.93
N LYS A 286 7.88 -75.36 -16.20
CA LYS A 286 8.95 -74.35 -16.02
C LYS A 286 9.12 -73.82 -14.58
N GLU A 287 9.45 -74.69 -13.63
CA GLU A 287 9.57 -74.35 -12.19
C GLU A 287 10.77 -73.42 -11.85
N GLU A 288 11.91 -73.56 -12.52
CA GLU A 288 13.15 -72.81 -12.18
C GLU A 288 13.11 -71.33 -12.59
N ALA A 289 12.39 -71.01 -13.67
CA ALA A 289 12.21 -69.64 -14.15
C ALA A 289 11.25 -68.84 -13.25
N ILE A 290 10.27 -69.51 -12.65
CA ILE A 290 9.30 -68.90 -11.72
C ILE A 290 10.03 -68.44 -10.45
N THR A 291 10.92 -69.26 -9.90
CA THR A 291 11.69 -68.97 -8.67
C THR A 291 12.62 -67.75 -8.82
N ASN A 292 13.29 -67.60 -9.96
CA ASN A 292 14.19 -66.47 -10.22
C ASN A 292 13.47 -65.12 -10.44
N ILE A 293 12.23 -65.16 -10.93
CA ILE A 293 11.41 -63.96 -11.16
C ILE A 293 10.80 -63.48 -9.83
N LEU A 294 10.38 -64.42 -8.96
CA LEU A 294 9.80 -64.12 -7.65
C LEU A 294 10.79 -63.39 -6.73
N VAL A 295 12.06 -63.82 -6.68
CA VAL A 295 13.05 -63.27 -5.72
C VAL A 295 13.64 -61.90 -6.15
N LYS A 296 13.57 -61.52 -7.43
CA LYS A 296 14.17 -60.27 -7.94
C LYS A 296 13.19 -59.13 -8.22
N LYS A 297 11.87 -59.36 -8.31
CA LYS A 297 10.91 -58.35 -8.83
C LYS A 297 9.60 -58.16 -8.02
N LEU A 298 9.41 -58.81 -6.88
CA LEU A 298 8.23 -58.66 -5.99
C LEU A 298 8.27 -57.34 -5.17
N PRO A 299 7.21 -56.48 -5.15
CA PRO A 299 7.06 -55.36 -4.20
C PRO A 299 6.45 -55.77 -2.84
N ALA A 300 6.64 -54.93 -1.83
CA ALA A 300 6.26 -55.04 -0.39
C ALA A 300 4.90 -55.58 -0.06
N THR A 301 3.93 -55.16 -0.86
CA THR A 301 2.65 -54.76 -0.29
C THR A 301 1.63 -55.89 -0.26
N SER A 302 2.06 -57.13 -0.50
CA SER A 302 1.23 -58.33 -0.48
C SER A 302 1.68 -59.27 0.65
N LEU A 303 1.45 -58.83 1.89
CA LEU A 303 1.65 -59.61 3.12
C LEU A 303 0.74 -60.86 3.23
N ALA A 304 -0.22 -61.02 2.32
CA ALA A 304 -1.11 -62.18 2.26
C ALA A 304 -0.46 -63.46 1.67
N TRP A 305 0.65 -63.35 0.92
CA TRP A 305 1.23 -64.50 0.21
C TRP A 305 2.35 -65.23 0.99
N VAL A 306 2.92 -64.58 2.01
CA VAL A 306 4.16 -65.03 2.65
C VAL A 306 3.94 -65.98 3.83
N ASN A 307 2.71 -66.09 4.37
CA ASN A 307 2.40 -67.11 5.39
C ASN A 307 2.73 -68.54 4.92
N ASN A 308 2.81 -68.78 3.59
CA ASN A 308 3.17 -70.06 2.99
C ASN A 308 4.48 -70.04 2.14
N ALA A 309 5.28 -68.97 2.17
CA ALA A 309 6.53 -68.91 1.38
C ALA A 309 7.61 -69.85 1.96
N PRO A 310 8.48 -70.52 1.17
CA PRO A 310 9.59 -71.33 1.69
C PRO A 310 10.66 -70.55 2.47
N ASP A 311 11.35 -71.20 3.41
CA ASP A 311 12.38 -70.56 4.26
C ASP A 311 13.54 -69.98 3.43
N GLU A 312 13.88 -70.54 2.26
CA GLU A 312 14.92 -69.98 1.40
C GLU A 312 14.58 -68.58 0.89
N ILE A 313 13.30 -68.30 0.61
CA ILE A 313 12.85 -67.00 0.11
C ILE A 313 12.89 -65.95 1.23
N ILE A 314 12.52 -66.34 2.46
CA ILE A 314 12.61 -65.47 3.64
C ILE A 314 14.07 -65.10 3.92
N ASN A 315 14.98 -66.09 3.87
CA ASN A 315 16.41 -65.88 4.07
C ASN A 315 17.05 -64.96 3.00
N MET A 316 16.65 -65.12 1.74
CA MET A 316 17.10 -64.23 0.66
C MET A 316 16.54 -62.80 0.78
N ALA A 317 15.30 -62.66 1.26
CA ALA A 317 14.70 -61.35 1.53
C ALA A 317 15.41 -60.61 2.66
N MET A 318 15.84 -61.31 3.72
CA MET A 318 16.64 -60.74 4.80
C MET A 318 17.97 -60.17 4.31
N GLU A 319 18.62 -60.81 3.33
CA GLU A 319 19.87 -60.30 2.75
C GLU A 319 19.64 -59.13 1.78
N LYS A 320 18.50 -59.10 1.09
CA LYS A 320 18.22 -58.15 0.00
C LYS A 320 17.40 -56.91 0.38
N ASP A 321 16.54 -56.98 1.39
CA ASP A 321 15.70 -55.87 1.86
C ASP A 321 15.30 -56.06 3.35
N PRO A 322 16.27 -56.02 4.27
CA PRO A 322 16.02 -56.29 5.69
C PRO A 322 15.07 -55.29 6.37
N GLU A 323 14.99 -54.04 5.92
CA GLU A 323 14.06 -53.04 6.48
C GLU A 323 12.60 -53.44 6.30
N ARG A 324 12.30 -54.08 5.18
CA ARG A 324 10.96 -54.58 4.88
C ARG A 324 10.59 -55.79 5.72
N VAL A 325 11.57 -56.68 5.94
CA VAL A 325 11.39 -57.87 6.77
C VAL A 325 11.11 -57.45 8.22
N VAL A 326 11.86 -56.48 8.77
CA VAL A 326 11.65 -56.03 10.15
C VAL A 326 10.31 -55.29 10.34
N LYS A 327 9.86 -54.49 9.36
CA LYS A 327 8.53 -53.86 9.34
C LYS A 327 7.37 -54.86 9.39
N SER A 328 7.62 -56.10 8.97
CA SER A 328 6.61 -57.16 8.84
C SER A 328 6.85 -58.31 9.83
N TYR A 329 7.69 -58.10 10.85
CA TYR A 329 8.20 -59.17 11.71
C TYR A 329 7.11 -60.00 12.39
N GLU A 330 6.01 -59.41 12.85
CA GLU A 330 4.93 -60.14 13.51
C GLU A 330 4.34 -61.27 12.65
N ILE A 331 4.46 -61.18 11.33
CA ILE A 331 3.98 -62.17 10.37
C ILE A 331 5.02 -63.31 10.20
N PHE A 332 6.30 -63.04 10.45
CA PHE A 332 7.41 -63.97 10.20
C PHE A 332 8.19 -64.39 11.44
N LYS A 333 7.73 -64.02 12.65
CA LYS A 333 8.47 -64.17 13.91
C LYS A 333 8.93 -65.60 14.22
N GLU A 334 8.22 -66.62 13.72
CA GLU A 334 8.58 -68.03 13.93
C GLU A 334 9.61 -68.56 12.92
N ARG A 335 9.94 -67.79 11.87
CA ARG A 335 10.70 -68.26 10.69
C ARG A 335 11.86 -67.33 10.28
N VAL A 336 12.03 -66.21 10.97
CA VAL A 336 13.08 -65.23 10.71
C VAL A 336 14.19 -65.37 11.75
N ASP A 337 15.41 -65.53 11.27
CA ASP A 337 16.61 -65.41 12.11
C ASP A 337 16.84 -63.93 12.43
N VAL A 338 16.46 -63.55 13.65
CA VAL A 338 16.54 -62.16 14.15
C VAL A 338 17.98 -61.65 14.21
N GLU A 339 18.95 -62.50 14.50
CA GLU A 339 20.37 -62.12 14.53
C GLU A 339 20.87 -61.78 13.13
N LYS A 340 20.58 -62.64 12.15
CA LYS A 340 20.94 -62.38 10.75
C LYS A 340 20.22 -61.17 10.18
N LEU A 341 18.97 -60.91 10.60
CA LEU A 341 18.22 -59.72 10.21
C LEU A 341 18.88 -58.45 10.78
N ARG A 342 19.24 -58.48 12.07
CA ARG A 342 19.96 -57.40 12.77
C ARG A 342 21.28 -57.07 12.08
N GLU A 343 22.11 -58.07 11.80
CA GLU A 343 23.39 -57.88 11.12
C GLU A 343 23.24 -57.22 9.74
N ASN A 344 22.25 -57.65 8.96
CA ASN A 344 21.99 -57.10 7.63
C ASN A 344 21.49 -55.64 7.69
N LEU A 345 20.68 -55.27 8.69
CA LEU A 345 20.28 -53.89 8.92
C LEU A 345 21.48 -53.00 9.25
N PHE A 346 22.37 -53.44 10.15
CA PHE A 346 23.58 -52.69 10.49
C PHE A 346 24.50 -52.53 9.28
N LYS A 347 24.75 -53.62 8.54
CA LYS A 347 25.62 -53.61 7.36
C LYS A 347 25.17 -52.63 6.27
N ARG A 348 23.86 -52.37 6.18
CA ARG A 348 23.27 -51.46 5.19
C ARG A 348 23.10 -50.02 5.67
N GLY A 349 23.39 -49.73 6.94
CA GLY A 349 23.17 -48.41 7.51
C GLY A 349 21.69 -48.04 7.70
N SER A 350 20.82 -49.05 7.83
CA SER A 350 19.36 -48.89 8.00
C SER A 350 18.97 -48.47 9.44
N PHE A 351 19.65 -47.47 9.99
CA PHE A 351 19.62 -47.14 11.43
C PHE A 351 18.24 -46.73 11.95
N SER A 352 17.43 -46.04 11.15
CA SER A 352 16.06 -45.66 11.57
C SER A 352 15.18 -46.88 11.78
N SER A 353 15.36 -47.92 10.95
CA SER A 353 14.64 -49.19 11.09
C SER A 353 15.17 -49.98 12.30
N ILE A 354 16.48 -49.96 12.56
CA ILE A 354 17.06 -50.57 13.76
C ILE A 354 16.44 -49.96 15.03
N ILE A 355 16.37 -48.63 15.10
CA ILE A 355 15.84 -47.91 16.27
C ILE A 355 14.31 -48.02 16.37
N CYS A 356 13.58 -48.02 15.25
CA CYS A 356 12.12 -48.15 15.30
C CYS A 356 11.64 -49.54 15.70
N TYR A 357 12.42 -50.58 15.40
CA TYR A 357 12.06 -51.98 15.63
C TYR A 357 13.00 -52.67 16.63
N HIS A 358 13.55 -51.92 17.59
CA HIS A 358 14.54 -52.42 18.53
C HIS A 358 14.02 -53.59 19.39
N ASP A 359 12.77 -53.51 19.87
CA ASP A 359 12.11 -54.57 20.65
C ASP A 359 12.06 -55.89 19.87
N VAL A 360 11.66 -55.80 18.60
CA VAL A 360 11.59 -56.93 17.66
C VAL A 360 12.97 -57.52 17.39
N LEU A 361 13.98 -56.66 17.26
CA LEU A 361 15.34 -57.08 16.96
C LEU A 361 16.10 -57.59 18.19
N GLY A 362 15.50 -57.55 19.39
CA GLY A 362 16.17 -57.85 20.65
C GLY A 362 17.37 -56.93 20.91
N ILE A 363 17.27 -55.67 20.46
CA ILE A 363 18.30 -54.65 20.66
C ILE A 363 17.85 -53.76 21.80
N ASP A 364 18.59 -53.80 22.90
CA ASP A 364 18.48 -52.76 23.92
C ASP A 364 19.13 -51.49 23.37
N LEU A 365 18.38 -50.41 23.27
CA LEU A 365 18.89 -49.10 22.82
C LEU A 365 19.72 -48.44 23.93
N THR A 366 20.89 -49.02 24.17
CA THR A 366 21.92 -48.53 25.09
C THR A 366 22.84 -47.53 24.41
N GLU A 367 23.67 -46.87 25.21
CA GLU A 367 24.71 -45.96 24.75
C GLU A 367 25.71 -46.65 23.79
N ASP A 368 26.08 -47.91 24.03
CA ASP A 368 26.97 -48.67 23.14
C ASP A 368 26.39 -48.83 21.73
N VAL A 369 25.07 -49.05 21.64
CA VAL A 369 24.37 -49.12 20.35
C VAL A 369 24.36 -47.76 19.67
N ALA A 370 24.15 -46.68 20.42
CA ALA A 370 24.24 -45.32 19.89
C ALA A 370 25.64 -45.03 19.32
N PHE A 371 26.71 -45.36 20.05
CA PHE A 371 28.09 -45.22 19.57
C PHE A 371 28.37 -46.04 18.33
N LYS A 372 27.89 -47.29 18.28
CA LYS A 372 28.00 -48.14 17.10
C LYS A 372 27.36 -47.49 15.88
N ILE A 373 26.14 -46.95 16.02
CA ILE A 373 25.43 -46.25 14.94
C ILE A 373 26.18 -44.97 14.51
N ILE A 374 26.66 -44.17 15.46
CA ILE A 374 27.41 -42.93 15.18
C ILE A 374 28.70 -43.22 14.40
N ASN A 375 29.45 -44.25 14.81
CA ASN A 375 30.70 -44.64 14.15
C ASN A 375 30.48 -45.14 12.72
N MET A 376 29.27 -45.64 12.43
CA MET A 376 28.86 -46.06 11.09
C MET A 376 28.19 -44.93 10.26
N GLY A 377 28.23 -43.68 10.74
CA GLY A 377 27.71 -42.51 10.02
C GLY A 377 26.24 -42.17 10.31
N GLY A 378 25.58 -42.90 11.21
CA GLY A 378 24.16 -42.71 11.56
C GLY A 378 23.87 -41.64 12.62
N GLY A 379 24.79 -40.71 12.89
CA GLY A 379 24.69 -39.78 14.02
C GLY A 379 23.42 -38.91 14.00
N ARG A 380 23.00 -38.40 12.84
CA ARG A 380 21.75 -37.63 12.72
C ARG A 380 20.50 -38.46 13.00
N VAL A 381 20.55 -39.75 12.69
CA VAL A 381 19.46 -40.68 13.02
C VAL A 381 19.37 -40.89 14.53
N VAL A 382 20.50 -41.03 15.22
CA VAL A 382 20.52 -41.09 16.69
C VAL A 382 19.88 -39.84 17.30
N ILE A 383 20.23 -38.65 16.80
CA ILE A 383 19.64 -37.37 17.27
C ILE A 383 18.11 -37.37 17.13
N ASN A 384 17.59 -37.75 15.96
CA ASN A 384 16.14 -37.77 15.69
C ASN A 384 15.35 -38.76 16.56
N TYR A 385 16.03 -39.72 17.19
CA TYR A 385 15.41 -40.73 18.05
C TYR A 385 16.05 -40.78 19.45
N LEU A 386 16.65 -39.67 19.91
CA LEU A 386 17.34 -39.59 21.21
C LEU A 386 16.47 -40.07 22.38
N ASN A 387 15.17 -39.74 22.35
CA ASN A 387 14.20 -40.12 23.37
C ASN A 387 13.96 -41.64 23.50
N LYS A 388 14.42 -42.46 22.55
CA LYS A 388 14.33 -43.93 22.60
C LYS A 388 15.55 -44.59 23.25
N PHE A 389 16.65 -43.86 23.39
CA PHE A 389 17.85 -44.38 24.03
C PHE A 389 17.79 -44.16 25.54
N SER A 390 18.24 -45.16 26.30
CA SER A 390 18.36 -45.07 27.75
C SER A 390 19.80 -44.70 28.16
N ASN A 391 19.94 -44.03 29.31
CA ASN A 391 21.25 -43.65 29.89
C ASN A 391 22.12 -42.76 28.98
N LEU A 392 21.52 -41.70 28.39
CA LEU A 392 22.26 -40.67 27.66
C LEU A 392 23.34 -40.03 28.56
N SER A 393 24.62 -40.28 28.28
CA SER A 393 25.75 -39.81 29.10
C SER A 393 26.46 -38.59 28.49
N ARG A 394 27.27 -37.91 29.31
CA ARG A 394 28.20 -36.85 28.87
C ARG A 394 29.08 -37.30 27.69
N GLU A 395 29.55 -38.55 27.65
CA GLU A 395 30.42 -39.03 26.57
C GLU A 395 29.68 -39.09 25.24
N LEU A 396 28.43 -39.57 25.24
CA LEU A 396 27.58 -39.58 24.06
C LEU A 396 27.27 -38.16 23.57
N PHE A 397 27.03 -37.22 24.49
CA PHE A 397 26.83 -35.82 24.16
C PHE A 397 28.04 -35.25 23.40
N ILE A 398 29.25 -35.45 23.94
CA ILE A 398 30.50 -34.95 23.33
C ILE A 398 30.69 -35.50 21.90
N LYS A 399 30.47 -36.80 21.68
CA LYS A 399 30.62 -37.39 20.34
C LYS A 399 29.59 -36.87 19.33
N LEU A 400 28.39 -36.49 19.79
CA LEU A 400 27.33 -35.96 18.94
C LEU A 400 27.52 -34.46 18.68
N VAL A 401 27.81 -33.66 19.70
CA VAL A 401 27.95 -32.19 19.61
C VAL A 401 29.14 -31.78 18.74
N ASP A 402 30.22 -32.57 18.74
CA ASP A 402 31.38 -32.35 17.86
C ASP A 402 31.03 -32.40 16.35
N LYS A 403 29.94 -33.10 15.99
CA LYS A 403 29.49 -33.25 14.59
C LYS A 403 28.24 -32.45 14.27
N PHE A 404 27.36 -32.25 15.26
CA PHE A 404 26.03 -31.64 15.09
C PHE A 404 25.71 -30.68 16.25
N PRO A 405 26.50 -29.61 16.45
CA PRO A 405 26.43 -28.78 17.64
C PRO A 405 25.06 -28.10 17.82
N SER A 406 24.42 -27.68 16.73
CA SER A 406 23.13 -26.97 16.78
C SER A 406 21.96 -27.91 17.11
N GLU A 407 21.94 -29.11 16.53
CA GLU A 407 20.83 -30.07 16.70
C GLU A 407 20.91 -30.81 18.03
N VAL A 408 22.11 -31.08 18.52
CA VAL A 408 22.33 -31.85 19.76
C VAL A 408 22.09 -30.97 20.99
N SER A 409 22.47 -29.69 20.92
CA SER A 409 22.27 -28.75 22.02
C SER A 409 20.80 -28.53 22.39
N LEU A 410 19.86 -28.72 21.46
CA LEU A 410 18.41 -28.75 21.72
C LEU A 410 17.98 -29.86 22.70
N TYR A 411 18.81 -30.90 22.86
CA TYR A 411 18.53 -32.04 23.73
C TYR A 411 19.53 -32.13 24.89
N ALA A 412 20.38 -31.12 25.11
CA ALA A 412 21.45 -31.16 26.11
C ALA A 412 20.96 -31.53 27.51
N SER A 413 19.77 -31.06 27.89
CA SER A 413 19.15 -31.35 29.19
C SER A 413 18.75 -32.81 29.41
N GLU A 414 18.68 -33.61 28.34
CA GLU A 414 18.30 -35.03 28.40
C GLU A 414 19.50 -35.93 28.71
N PHE A 415 20.73 -35.38 28.67
CA PHE A 415 21.97 -36.10 28.97
C PHE A 415 22.39 -35.91 30.43
N LYS A 416 22.85 -36.98 31.07
CA LYS A 416 23.32 -36.97 32.46
C LYS A 416 24.80 -36.66 32.57
N GLY A 417 25.15 -35.91 33.61
CA GLY A 417 26.54 -35.61 33.98
C GLY A 417 27.20 -34.52 33.13
N ILE A 418 26.42 -33.69 32.42
CA ILE A 418 26.93 -32.47 31.80
C ILE A 418 27.08 -31.41 32.91
N ALA A 419 28.31 -30.95 33.13
CA ALA A 419 28.65 -29.97 34.15
C ALA A 419 28.79 -28.55 33.58
N ARG A 420 28.92 -27.56 34.47
CA ARG A 420 29.17 -26.15 34.11
C ARG A 420 30.32 -26.01 33.11
N GLU A 421 31.45 -26.66 33.37
CA GLU A 421 32.66 -26.54 32.57
C GLU A 421 32.41 -26.98 31.12
N ASP A 422 31.57 -28.01 30.92
CA ASP A 422 31.20 -28.50 29.61
C ASP A 422 30.40 -27.46 28.82
N ILE A 423 29.40 -26.83 29.45
CA ILE A 423 28.58 -25.79 28.81
C ILE A 423 29.46 -24.60 28.40
N TYR A 424 30.37 -24.17 29.27
CA TYR A 424 31.30 -23.08 28.95
C TYR A 424 32.19 -23.46 27.77
N GLU A 425 32.79 -24.65 27.79
CA GLU A 425 33.63 -25.15 26.68
C GLU A 425 32.83 -25.21 25.38
N PHE A 426 31.60 -25.71 25.39
CA PHE A 426 30.79 -25.85 24.18
C PHE A 426 30.36 -24.51 23.59
N VAL A 427 30.02 -23.52 24.42
CA VAL A 427 29.71 -22.16 23.95
C VAL A 427 30.96 -21.51 23.36
N GLU A 428 32.14 -21.70 23.97
CA GLU A 428 33.39 -21.15 23.45
C GLU A 428 33.82 -21.81 22.14
N LYS A 429 33.63 -23.13 22.02
CA LYS A 429 34.06 -23.95 20.88
C LYS A 429 33.10 -23.88 19.69
N TYR A 430 31.78 -23.81 19.93
CA TYR A 430 30.76 -23.97 18.89
C TYR A 430 29.88 -22.72 18.74
N LYS A 431 30.14 -21.94 17.68
CA LYS A 431 29.37 -20.72 17.37
C LYS A 431 27.86 -20.95 17.25
N ASP A 432 27.47 -22.10 16.70
CA ASP A 432 26.06 -22.46 16.43
C ASP A 432 25.42 -23.28 17.55
N PHE A 433 26.05 -23.36 18.72
CA PHE A 433 25.48 -24.03 19.89
C PHE A 433 24.20 -23.31 20.35
N ASN A 434 23.10 -24.06 20.50
CA ASN A 434 21.82 -23.54 20.94
C ASN A 434 21.84 -23.36 22.46
N ILE A 435 22.23 -22.17 22.90
CA ILE A 435 22.35 -21.81 24.31
C ILE A 435 21.00 -21.48 24.97
N GLU A 436 19.96 -21.20 24.19
CA GLU A 436 18.64 -20.81 24.69
C GLU A 436 17.98 -21.96 25.47
N ASN A 437 18.07 -23.19 24.97
CA ASN A 437 17.55 -24.37 25.67
C ASN A 437 18.31 -24.64 26.98
N VAL A 438 19.63 -24.45 26.97
CA VAL A 438 20.46 -24.57 28.18
C VAL A 438 20.03 -23.55 29.23
N ILE A 439 19.77 -22.29 28.85
CA ILE A 439 19.26 -21.27 29.76
C ILE A 439 17.85 -21.64 30.28
N TYR A 440 16.99 -22.22 29.45
CA TYR A 440 15.65 -22.63 29.86
C TYR A 440 15.66 -23.78 30.87
N LYS A 441 16.61 -24.70 30.76
CA LYS A 441 16.74 -25.90 31.60
C LYS A 441 18.03 -25.91 32.42
N TYR A 442 18.53 -24.74 32.84
CA TYR A 442 19.86 -24.62 33.45
C TYR A 442 20.02 -25.47 34.73
N GLU A 443 18.93 -25.69 35.47
CA GLU A 443 18.86 -26.52 36.68
C GLU A 443 19.19 -28.00 36.43
N ASN A 444 19.12 -28.47 35.17
CA ASN A 444 19.47 -29.85 34.81
C ASN A 444 20.97 -30.07 34.62
N PHE A 445 21.80 -29.01 34.68
CA PHE A 445 23.25 -29.09 34.49
C PHE A 445 23.98 -28.92 35.81
N GLU A 446 24.95 -29.79 36.08
CA GLU A 446 25.62 -29.84 37.38
C GLU A 446 26.50 -28.60 37.58
N GLY A 447 26.22 -27.82 38.63
CA GLY A 447 26.99 -26.64 39.00
C GLY A 447 26.83 -25.43 38.06
N LEU A 448 25.90 -25.46 37.10
CA LEU A 448 25.65 -24.33 36.21
C LEU A 448 24.78 -23.27 36.90
N GLU A 449 25.37 -22.11 37.15
CA GLU A 449 24.66 -20.93 37.63
C GLU A 449 24.60 -19.84 36.55
N LEU A 450 23.43 -19.28 36.32
CA LEU A 450 23.24 -18.14 35.40
C LEU A 450 23.64 -16.84 36.11
N ASN A 451 24.94 -16.57 36.22
CA ASN A 451 25.49 -15.39 36.91
C ASN A 451 26.23 -14.44 35.94
N MET A 452 26.94 -13.44 36.48
CA MET A 452 27.66 -12.45 35.67
C MET A 452 28.74 -13.08 34.77
N ASP A 453 29.41 -14.16 35.19
CA ASP A 453 30.43 -14.84 34.36
C ASP A 453 29.78 -15.45 33.12
N PHE A 454 28.59 -16.04 33.28
CA PHE A 454 27.84 -16.61 32.16
C PHE A 454 27.28 -15.52 31.25
N ALA A 455 26.81 -14.40 31.81
CA ALA A 455 26.39 -13.25 31.02
C ALA A 455 27.55 -12.66 30.20
N ASP A 456 28.74 -12.49 30.80
CA ASP A 456 29.96 -12.04 30.12
C ASP A 456 30.37 -13.04 29.01
N LEU A 457 30.20 -14.35 29.21
CA LEU A 457 30.38 -15.36 28.16
C LEU A 457 29.42 -15.13 26.98
N LEU A 458 28.12 -14.96 27.23
CA LEU A 458 27.13 -14.73 26.16
C LEU A 458 27.42 -13.45 25.37
N LEU A 459 27.83 -12.37 26.05
CA LEU A 459 28.21 -11.11 25.41
C LEU A 459 29.43 -11.27 24.50
N ARG A 460 30.48 -11.97 24.96
CA ARG A 460 31.70 -12.23 24.16
C ARG A 460 31.42 -13.02 22.88
N HIS A 461 30.36 -13.83 22.86
CA HIS A 461 29.97 -14.67 21.73
C HIS A 461 28.79 -14.12 20.91
N ASP A 462 28.47 -12.82 21.05
CA ASP A 462 27.38 -12.13 20.34
C ASP A 462 26.00 -12.79 20.52
N LYS A 463 25.76 -13.40 21.70
CA LYS A 463 24.46 -13.98 22.09
C LYS A 463 23.62 -12.97 22.89
N CYS A 464 23.70 -11.70 22.50
CA CYS A 464 23.13 -10.56 23.21
C CYS A 464 21.60 -10.66 23.35
N ASP A 465 20.90 -11.03 22.28
CA ASP A 465 19.43 -11.10 22.27
C ASP A 465 18.92 -12.14 23.28
N ILE A 466 19.54 -13.33 23.27
CA ILE A 466 19.21 -14.43 24.18
C ILE A 466 19.44 -14.03 25.65
N LEU A 467 20.55 -13.34 25.94
CA LEU A 467 20.84 -12.82 27.28
C LEU A 467 19.74 -11.83 27.71
N VAL A 468 19.43 -10.84 26.88
CA VAL A 468 18.47 -9.77 27.20
C VAL A 468 17.04 -10.29 27.39
N GLU A 469 16.62 -11.26 26.60
CA GLU A 469 15.30 -11.90 26.72
C GLU A 469 15.16 -12.77 27.99
N ASN A 470 16.27 -13.22 28.56
CA ASN A 470 16.29 -14.13 29.71
C ASN A 470 16.92 -13.53 30.98
N LEU A 471 17.17 -12.21 31.04
CA LEU A 471 17.80 -11.55 32.21
C LEU A 471 17.12 -11.87 33.54
N ASN A 472 15.81 -12.12 33.53
CA ASN A 472 15.04 -12.48 34.72
C ASN A 472 15.42 -13.82 35.35
N LYS A 473 16.11 -14.72 34.63
CA LYS A 473 16.61 -16.01 35.12
C LYS A 473 18.02 -15.91 35.71
N PHE A 474 18.73 -14.83 35.44
CA PHE A 474 20.08 -14.64 35.94
C PHE A 474 20.07 -14.09 37.37
N VAL A 475 21.06 -14.49 38.15
CA VAL A 475 21.26 -14.07 39.54
C VAL A 475 22.53 -13.24 39.68
N PHE A 476 22.56 -12.32 40.66
CA PHE A 476 23.71 -11.46 40.96
C PHE A 476 24.23 -10.64 39.76
N LEU A 477 23.32 -10.15 38.91
CA LEU A 477 23.68 -9.29 37.77
C LEU A 477 23.89 -7.84 38.19
N ASP A 478 24.89 -7.21 37.57
CA ASP A 478 25.01 -5.75 37.51
C ASP A 478 24.42 -5.25 36.18
N TYR A 479 23.16 -4.83 36.23
CA TYR A 479 22.43 -4.36 35.04
C TYR A 479 23.04 -3.09 34.42
N ASN A 480 23.72 -2.26 35.22
CA ASN A 480 24.42 -1.08 34.71
C ASN A 480 25.66 -1.51 33.90
N LYS A 481 26.43 -2.48 34.41
CA LYS A 481 27.56 -3.07 33.67
C LYS A 481 27.10 -3.73 32.37
N ILE A 482 26.05 -4.55 32.40
CA ILE A 482 25.53 -5.25 31.21
C ILE A 482 25.01 -4.26 30.16
N SER A 483 24.19 -3.29 30.57
CA SER A 483 23.66 -2.28 29.64
C SER A 483 24.79 -1.47 29.01
N LYS A 484 25.81 -1.08 29.78
CA LYS A 484 27.00 -0.41 29.24
C LYS A 484 27.76 -1.28 28.24
N GLN A 485 28.04 -2.54 28.57
CA GLN A 485 28.72 -3.46 27.64
C GLN A 485 27.95 -3.61 26.32
N LEU A 486 26.62 -3.75 26.39
CA LEU A 486 25.76 -3.83 25.21
C LEU A 486 25.80 -2.54 24.38
N ILE A 487 25.77 -1.37 25.03
CA ILE A 487 25.89 -0.07 24.36
C ILE A 487 27.24 0.09 23.68
N ASP A 488 28.32 -0.30 24.36
CA ASP A 488 29.70 -0.19 23.87
C ASP A 488 29.95 -1.08 22.64
N VAL A 489 29.21 -2.18 22.48
CA VAL A 489 29.22 -3.03 21.26
C VAL A 489 28.15 -2.64 20.23
N GLY A 490 27.49 -1.49 20.38
CA GLY A 490 26.52 -0.96 19.42
C GLY A 490 25.12 -1.58 19.48
N ARG A 491 24.76 -2.24 20.60
CA ARG A 491 23.45 -2.87 20.84
C ARG A 491 22.55 -2.01 21.75
N SER A 492 22.69 -0.68 21.70
CA SER A 492 21.86 0.30 22.43
C SER A 492 20.35 0.07 22.23
N GLY A 493 19.92 -0.18 21.00
CA GLY A 493 18.51 -0.46 20.67
C GLY A 493 17.95 -1.70 21.39
N LEU A 494 18.77 -2.74 21.59
CA LEU A 494 18.38 -3.95 22.32
C LEU A 494 18.10 -3.64 23.79
N VAL A 495 18.95 -2.81 24.41
CA VAL A 495 18.76 -2.34 25.79
C VAL A 495 17.49 -1.50 25.91
N LEU A 496 17.32 -0.50 25.03
CA LEU A 496 16.19 0.43 25.09
C LEU A 496 14.84 -0.24 24.79
N ASN A 497 14.82 -1.25 23.92
CA ASN A 497 13.60 -2.02 23.62
C ASN A 497 13.21 -2.96 24.75
N ASN A 498 14.18 -3.43 25.53
CA ASN A 498 13.97 -4.35 26.63
C ASN A 498 14.25 -3.73 28.01
N LEU A 499 14.13 -2.41 28.15
CA LEU A 499 14.48 -1.71 29.38
C LEU A 499 13.74 -2.25 30.63
N HIS A 500 12.56 -2.83 30.45
CA HIS A 500 11.79 -3.48 31.51
C HIS A 500 12.45 -4.74 32.09
N ASN A 501 13.37 -5.39 31.35
CA ASN A 501 14.16 -6.52 31.81
C ASN A 501 15.42 -6.08 32.59
N PHE A 502 15.83 -4.82 32.47
CA PHE A 502 16.95 -4.23 33.19
C PHE A 502 16.48 -3.65 34.53
N LYS A 503 16.23 -4.55 35.49
CA LYS A 503 15.78 -4.17 36.83
C LYS A 503 16.83 -3.31 37.52
N GLU A 504 16.42 -2.28 38.24
CA GLU A 504 17.31 -1.45 39.08
C GLU A 504 18.43 -0.72 38.30
N THR A 505 18.35 -0.60 36.97
CA THR A 505 19.26 0.22 36.19
C THR A 505 19.09 1.70 36.53
N ASP A 506 20.21 2.36 36.80
CA ASP A 506 20.25 3.81 36.98
C ASP A 506 20.05 4.45 35.60
N LEU A 507 18.87 5.02 35.39
CA LEU A 507 18.49 5.64 34.13
C LEU A 507 19.39 6.83 33.76
N LEU A 508 19.94 7.54 34.75
CA LEU A 508 20.86 8.66 34.50
C LEU A 508 22.22 8.11 34.07
N TYR A 509 22.69 7.04 34.69
CA TYR A 509 23.89 6.32 34.25
C TYR A 509 23.73 5.79 32.82
N LEU A 510 22.57 5.20 32.51
CA LEU A 510 22.26 4.68 31.18
C LEU A 510 22.25 5.79 30.12
N ALA A 511 21.58 6.91 30.39
CA ALA A 511 21.54 8.05 29.47
C ALA A 511 22.95 8.62 29.24
N ASN A 512 23.76 8.78 30.29
CA ASN A 512 25.13 9.23 30.14
C ASN A 512 25.99 8.24 29.35
N SER A 513 25.80 6.94 29.55
CA SER A 513 26.50 5.89 28.79
C SER A 513 26.15 5.94 27.30
N LEU A 514 24.87 6.16 26.95
CA LEU A 514 24.45 6.35 25.56
C LEU A 514 25.13 7.58 24.93
N LEU A 515 25.18 8.70 25.66
CA LEU A 515 25.85 9.93 25.19
C LEU A 515 27.37 9.77 25.03
N ASP A 516 28.00 9.04 25.95
CA ASP A 516 29.44 8.79 25.93
C ASP A 516 29.83 7.89 24.76
N SER A 517 28.97 6.92 24.42
CA SER A 517 29.21 5.95 23.34
C SER A 517 28.63 6.38 21.97
N GLY A 518 28.12 7.61 21.85
CA GLY A 518 27.69 8.20 20.57
C GLY A 518 26.30 7.77 20.06
N HIS A 519 25.41 7.39 20.97
CA HIS A 519 24.04 6.91 20.68
C HIS A 519 22.98 7.96 21.03
N GLU A 520 23.20 9.23 20.68
CA GLU A 520 22.30 10.33 21.07
C GLU A 520 20.91 10.20 20.44
N LYS A 521 20.84 9.77 19.17
CA LYS A 521 19.56 9.57 18.48
C LYS A 521 18.70 8.49 19.14
N ASP A 522 19.33 7.44 19.65
CA ASP A 522 18.64 6.38 20.38
C ASP A 522 18.08 6.89 21.70
N LEU A 523 18.85 7.71 22.42
CA LEU A 523 18.40 8.37 23.64
C LEU A 523 17.21 9.30 23.38
N ILE A 524 17.29 10.16 22.37
CA ILE A 524 16.20 11.10 22.03
C ILE A 524 14.94 10.34 21.60
N GLY A 525 15.08 9.38 20.68
CA GLY A 525 13.95 8.59 20.16
C GLY A 525 13.24 7.74 21.22
N HIS A 526 13.94 7.39 22.31
CA HIS A 526 13.39 6.60 23.42
C HIS A 526 13.25 7.38 24.72
N TYR A 527 13.35 8.71 24.70
CA TYR A 527 13.38 9.52 25.91
C TYR A 527 12.17 9.29 26.83
N VAL A 528 10.99 9.03 26.25
CA VAL A 528 9.75 8.70 26.99
C VAL A 528 9.88 7.48 27.91
N LYS A 529 10.84 6.57 27.63
CA LYS A 529 11.14 5.40 28.47
C LYS A 529 11.97 5.77 29.71
N PHE A 530 12.64 6.92 29.74
CA PHE A 530 13.42 7.42 30.89
C PHE A 530 12.52 8.09 31.95
N LYS A 531 11.48 7.36 32.38
CA LYS A 531 10.57 7.82 33.43
C LYS A 531 11.31 7.92 34.76
N GLY A 532 11.27 9.10 35.38
CA GLY A 532 11.89 9.33 36.70
C GLY A 532 12.96 10.41 36.72
N PHE A 533 13.39 10.94 35.57
CA PHE A 533 14.23 12.14 35.54
C PHE A 533 13.50 13.32 36.19
N ASN A 534 14.18 13.98 37.12
CA ASN A 534 13.78 15.30 37.58
C ASN A 534 14.28 16.36 36.58
N LYS A 535 13.72 17.58 36.65
CA LYS A 535 14.06 18.68 35.73
C LYS A 535 15.56 18.96 35.60
N ASN A 536 16.34 18.76 36.67
CA ASN A 536 17.77 19.01 36.67
C ASN A 536 18.56 17.89 35.95
N ASP A 537 18.12 16.64 36.03
CA ASP A 537 18.70 15.55 35.26
C ASP A 537 18.42 15.73 33.77
N GLU A 538 17.19 16.12 33.41
CA GLU A 538 16.82 16.44 32.03
C GLU A 538 17.67 17.58 31.47
N GLU A 539 17.82 18.68 32.23
CA GLU A 539 18.61 19.83 31.79
C GLU A 539 20.08 19.44 31.54
N LYS A 540 20.68 18.61 32.40
CA LYS A 540 22.05 18.12 32.18
C LYS A 540 22.16 17.31 30.90
N ILE A 541 21.23 16.39 30.64
CA ILE A 541 21.22 15.56 29.43
C ILE A 541 21.04 16.44 28.18
N ILE A 542 20.09 17.38 28.21
CA ILE A 542 19.85 18.32 27.11
C ILE A 542 21.09 19.15 26.83
N ARG A 543 21.75 19.73 27.84
CA ARG A 543 22.97 20.52 27.61
C ARG A 543 24.08 19.71 26.94
N ARG A 544 24.21 18.42 27.27
CA ARG A 544 25.15 17.53 26.58
C ARG A 544 24.76 17.25 25.13
N LEU A 545 23.47 17.04 24.88
CA LEU A 545 22.93 16.87 23.52
C LEU A 545 23.11 18.12 22.66
N LEU A 546 22.90 19.31 23.21
CA LEU A 546 23.17 20.59 22.53
C LEU A 546 24.63 20.75 22.16
N HIS A 547 25.54 20.43 23.08
CA HIS A 547 26.99 20.43 22.81
C HIS A 547 27.39 19.47 21.68
N LYS A 548 26.56 18.48 21.38
CA LYS A 548 26.74 17.50 20.31
C LYS A 548 25.94 17.82 19.04
N GLY A 549 25.22 18.95 19.00
CA GLY A 549 24.52 19.46 17.81
C GLY A 549 23.10 18.91 17.60
N TYR A 550 22.45 18.37 18.63
CA TYR A 550 21.12 17.74 18.53
C TYR A 550 19.95 18.71 18.82
N SER A 551 20.14 20.01 18.58
CA SER A 551 19.16 21.06 18.91
C SER A 551 17.80 20.83 18.23
N CYS A 552 17.79 20.51 16.93
CA CYS A 552 16.54 20.28 16.16
C CYS A 552 15.77 19.05 16.67
N ASP A 553 16.49 17.95 16.94
CA ASP A 553 15.90 16.70 17.45
C ASP A 553 15.26 16.89 18.83
N ILE A 554 15.85 17.73 19.69
CA ILE A 554 15.29 18.07 21.01
C ILE A 554 13.98 18.85 20.85
N ILE A 555 13.91 19.84 19.95
CA ILE A 555 12.67 20.63 19.79
C ILE A 555 11.53 19.79 19.19
N ASN A 556 11.81 18.91 18.24
CA ASN A 556 10.79 18.01 17.70
C ASN A 556 10.14 17.14 18.79
N GLY A 557 10.86 16.88 19.88
CA GLY A 557 10.40 16.17 21.07
C GLY A 557 10.14 17.07 22.28
N ILE A 558 9.96 18.38 22.13
CA ILE A 558 9.94 19.35 23.25
C ILE A 558 8.88 19.03 24.32
N ASP A 559 7.81 18.36 23.96
CA ASP A 559 6.74 17.93 24.88
C ASP A 559 7.14 16.72 25.74
N ASN A 560 8.17 15.98 25.34
CA ASN A 560 8.69 14.85 26.11
C ASN A 560 9.58 15.29 27.28
N PHE A 561 10.05 16.55 27.30
CA PHE A 561 10.99 17.08 28.30
C PHE A 561 10.30 18.11 29.21
N LYS A 562 10.19 17.79 30.50
CA LYS A 562 9.48 18.63 31.49
C LYS A 562 10.26 19.86 31.92
N CYS A 563 11.58 19.88 31.73
CA CYS A 563 12.41 21.03 32.07
C CYS A 563 12.03 22.28 31.25
N PHE A 564 11.43 22.12 30.06
CA PHE A 564 11.06 23.23 29.20
C PHE A 564 9.77 23.95 29.60
N ASP A 565 8.96 23.37 30.48
CA ASP A 565 7.70 24.00 30.92
C ASP A 565 7.97 25.35 31.61
N ASP A 566 9.06 25.44 32.39
CA ASP A 566 9.43 26.66 33.13
C ASP A 566 10.80 27.25 32.71
N ASN A 567 11.63 26.52 31.96
CA ASN A 567 12.96 26.97 31.54
C ASN A 567 12.95 27.59 30.12
N ARG A 568 12.25 28.72 29.98
CA ARG A 568 12.12 29.46 28.72
C ARG A 568 13.47 29.90 28.13
N LYS A 569 14.48 30.14 28.98
CA LYS A 569 15.82 30.53 28.53
C LYS A 569 16.47 29.39 27.75
N LEU A 570 16.45 28.18 28.31
CA LEU A 570 16.98 26.99 27.63
C LEU A 570 16.22 26.75 26.32
N ALA A 571 14.88 26.78 26.33
CA ALA A 571 14.10 26.63 25.10
C ALA A 571 14.47 27.67 24.02
N GLY A 572 14.72 28.93 24.42
CA GLY A 572 15.19 29.98 23.52
C GLY A 572 16.61 29.77 22.98
N GLU A 573 17.52 29.21 23.78
CA GLU A 573 18.88 28.83 23.34
C GLU A 573 18.80 27.79 22.22
N ILE A 574 17.99 26.75 22.39
CA ILE A 574 17.80 25.68 21.38
C ILE A 574 17.10 26.23 20.13
N PHE A 575 16.10 27.08 20.30
CA PHE A 575 15.40 27.72 19.20
C PHE A 575 16.36 28.45 18.26
N ASN A 576 17.26 29.26 18.84
CA ASN A 576 18.21 30.05 18.06
C ASN A 576 19.21 29.18 17.27
N ASP A 577 19.54 27.99 17.77
CA ASP A 577 20.36 27.02 17.04
C ASP A 577 19.61 26.41 15.84
N CYS A 578 18.29 26.23 15.93
CA CYS A 578 17.50 25.52 14.91
C CYS A 578 16.89 26.44 13.84
N VAL A 579 16.66 27.71 14.19
CA VAL A 579 15.91 28.68 13.36
C VAL A 579 16.55 28.96 11.99
N GLU A 580 17.82 28.59 11.81
CA GLU A 580 18.54 28.76 10.54
C GLU A 580 18.26 27.63 9.53
N GLU A 581 17.59 26.55 9.93
CA GLU A 581 17.12 25.48 9.04
C GLU A 581 15.70 25.75 8.52
N GLU A 582 15.55 26.14 7.25
CA GLU A 582 14.25 26.49 6.61
C GLU A 582 13.16 25.43 6.82
N LYS A 583 13.53 24.15 6.65
CA LYS A 583 12.59 23.03 6.80
C LYS A 583 12.09 22.92 8.23
N TRP A 584 12.99 23.03 9.19
CA TRP A 584 12.66 22.93 10.60
C TRP A 584 11.74 24.09 11.04
N PHE A 585 12.04 25.31 10.58
CA PHE A 585 11.21 26.49 10.84
C PHE A 585 9.78 26.28 10.34
N ALA A 586 9.60 25.85 9.09
CA ALA A 586 8.26 25.62 8.55
C ALA A 586 7.44 24.58 9.35
N GLU A 587 8.08 23.52 9.86
CA GLU A 587 7.39 22.39 10.52
C GLU A 587 7.10 22.64 12.02
N ASN A 588 7.86 23.48 12.71
CA ASN A 588 7.83 23.56 14.18
C ASN A 588 7.38 24.91 14.76
N MET A 589 7.14 25.88 13.89
CA MET A 589 6.76 27.25 14.28
C MET A 589 5.45 27.33 15.03
N ASP A 590 4.43 26.61 14.56
CA ASP A 590 3.12 26.61 15.21
C ASP A 590 3.18 25.95 16.60
N ILE A 591 3.98 24.89 16.75
CA ILE A 591 4.19 24.19 18.02
C ILE A 591 4.77 25.16 19.06
N LEU A 592 5.83 25.87 18.69
CA LEU A 592 6.49 26.81 19.58
C LEU A 592 5.64 28.04 19.88
N ASN A 593 4.89 28.54 18.90
CA ASN A 593 3.95 29.65 19.06
C ASN A 593 2.81 29.31 20.03
N ASN A 594 2.27 28.10 19.92
CA ASN A 594 1.18 27.65 20.78
C ASN A 594 1.69 27.33 22.20
N LYS A 595 2.91 26.76 22.32
CA LYS A 595 3.48 26.38 23.62
C LYS A 595 4.00 27.58 24.42
N TYR A 596 4.56 28.60 23.76
CA TYR A 596 5.13 29.78 24.43
C TYR A 596 4.48 31.08 23.96
N LEU A 597 3.57 31.60 24.78
CA LEU A 597 3.01 32.95 24.64
C LEU A 597 3.53 33.84 25.80
N PRO A 598 4.20 34.99 25.52
CA PRO A 598 4.69 35.45 24.21
C PRO A 598 5.76 34.51 23.62
N PRO A 599 6.17 34.63 22.35
CA PRO A 599 7.19 33.75 21.77
C PRO A 599 8.56 33.76 22.48
N LEU A 600 9.37 32.71 22.27
CA LEU A 600 10.64 32.46 22.98
C LEU A 600 11.74 33.52 22.76
N ASP A 601 11.68 34.25 21.64
CA ASP A 601 12.64 35.29 21.25
C ASP A 601 11.92 36.62 20.96
N ARG A 602 12.56 37.74 21.34
CA ARG A 602 12.07 39.10 21.07
C ARG A 602 12.10 39.42 19.58
N VAL A 603 13.13 39.00 18.85
CA VAL A 603 13.22 39.20 17.39
C VAL A 603 12.07 38.46 16.72
N PHE A 604 11.83 37.24 17.16
CA PHE A 604 10.73 36.43 16.70
C PHE A 604 9.37 37.08 16.96
N SER A 605 9.15 37.56 18.19
CA SER A 605 7.92 38.27 18.56
C SER A 605 7.67 39.49 17.66
N LEU A 606 8.72 40.24 17.34
CA LEU A 606 8.65 41.38 16.42
C LEU A 606 8.35 40.95 14.98
N ALA A 607 8.99 39.87 14.51
CA ALA A 607 8.76 39.36 13.16
C ALA A 607 7.33 38.84 13.00
N TYR A 608 6.83 38.13 14.01
CA TYR A 608 5.44 37.67 14.07
C TYR A 608 4.46 38.85 14.17
N GLU A 609 4.79 39.92 14.88
CA GLU A 609 3.94 41.12 14.92
C GLU A 609 3.79 41.78 13.52
N ILE A 610 4.82 41.70 12.69
CA ILE A 610 4.86 42.33 11.36
C ILE A 610 4.24 41.43 10.29
N PHE A 611 4.62 40.16 10.28
CA PHE A 611 4.27 39.20 9.24
C PHE A 611 3.16 38.23 9.68
N ASN A 612 2.87 38.11 10.97
CA ASN A 612 1.84 37.24 11.54
C ASN A 612 1.96 35.80 11.01
N SER A 613 0.86 35.20 10.54
CA SER A 613 0.82 33.89 9.88
C SER A 613 1.62 33.80 8.57
N TYR A 614 2.19 34.92 8.10
CA TYR A 614 3.03 35.00 6.90
C TYR A 614 4.52 35.06 7.23
N LEU A 615 4.90 34.77 8.47
CA LEU A 615 6.30 34.73 8.91
C LEU A 615 7.02 33.52 8.28
N THR A 616 8.12 33.79 7.60
CA THR A 616 9.01 32.82 6.95
C THR A 616 10.43 32.94 7.51
N PRO A 617 11.33 31.96 7.27
CA PRO A 617 12.73 32.07 7.67
C PRO A 617 13.41 33.32 7.10
N GLU A 618 13.10 33.70 5.86
CA GLU A 618 13.67 34.88 5.20
C GLU A 618 13.18 36.17 5.85
N THR A 619 11.88 36.27 6.15
CA THR A 619 11.32 37.45 6.80
C THR A 619 11.75 37.55 8.26
N TYR A 620 11.89 36.43 8.98
CA TYR A 620 12.52 36.38 10.29
C TYR A 620 13.98 36.88 10.24
N LYS A 621 14.76 36.41 9.26
CA LYS A 621 16.15 36.84 9.05
C LYS A 621 16.23 38.34 8.74
N ILE A 622 15.34 38.87 7.91
CA ILE A 622 15.26 40.33 7.66
C ILE A 622 15.08 41.09 8.98
N ILE A 623 14.18 40.64 9.85
CA ILE A 623 13.94 41.28 11.15
C ILE A 623 15.15 41.13 12.08
N LYS A 624 15.79 39.95 12.10
CA LYS A 624 17.04 39.68 12.84
C LYS A 624 18.17 40.59 12.38
N ASP A 625 18.35 40.74 11.07
CA ASP A 625 19.38 41.59 10.47
C ASP A 625 19.13 43.08 10.79
N ILE A 626 17.88 43.56 10.64
CA ILE A 626 17.51 44.95 11.00
C ILE A 626 17.77 45.18 12.48
N GLN A 627 17.33 44.27 13.35
CA GLN A 627 17.45 44.41 14.80
C GLN A 627 18.91 44.39 15.26
N SER A 628 19.76 43.54 14.65
CA SER A 628 21.19 43.41 14.96
C SER A 628 22.08 44.46 14.29
N GLY A 629 21.53 45.25 13.36
CA GLY A 629 22.30 46.25 12.60
C GLY A 629 23.08 45.68 11.43
N ASN A 630 22.89 44.40 11.09
CA ASN A 630 23.59 43.68 10.02
C ASN A 630 22.92 43.88 8.64
N VAL A 631 22.44 45.09 8.34
CA VAL A 631 21.82 45.44 7.06
C VAL A 631 22.66 46.49 6.36
N ASP A 632 23.10 46.20 5.13
CA ASP A 632 23.80 47.16 4.29
C ASP A 632 22.86 48.24 3.72
N LYS A 633 23.43 49.31 3.16
CA LYS A 633 22.66 50.45 2.63
C LYS A 633 21.72 50.05 1.48
N GLU A 634 22.11 49.09 0.64
CA GLU A 634 21.31 48.66 -0.51
C GLU A 634 20.06 47.90 -0.04
N LYS A 635 20.22 46.98 0.92
CA LYS A 635 19.12 46.28 1.57
C LYS A 635 18.23 47.23 2.36
N MET A 636 18.78 48.20 3.08
CA MET A 636 17.99 49.24 3.75
C MET A 636 17.11 50.01 2.76
N GLN A 637 17.68 50.38 1.60
CA GLN A 637 16.93 51.06 0.53
C GLN A 637 15.83 50.17 -0.07
N ALA A 638 16.10 48.89 -0.32
CA ALA A 638 15.12 47.92 -0.83
C ALA A 638 13.96 47.69 0.16
N LEU A 639 14.27 47.65 1.45
CA LEU A 639 13.30 47.57 2.54
C LEU A 639 12.57 48.90 2.77
N GLY A 640 13.12 50.02 2.29
CA GLY A 640 12.58 51.38 2.49
C GLY A 640 12.72 51.87 3.92
N ILE A 641 13.82 51.51 4.58
CA ILE A 641 14.20 51.98 5.91
C ILE A 641 15.48 52.81 5.82
N SER A 642 15.66 53.76 6.73
CA SER A 642 16.85 54.61 6.82
C SER A 642 17.67 54.36 8.09
N GLN A 643 17.15 53.56 9.02
CA GLN A 643 17.80 53.20 10.29
C GLN A 643 17.71 51.69 10.54
N THR A 644 18.58 51.16 11.38
CA THR A 644 18.52 49.80 11.92
C THR A 644 18.04 49.82 13.38
N GLY A 645 17.98 48.65 14.03
CA GLY A 645 17.43 48.49 15.37
C GLY A 645 15.93 48.79 15.43
N GLU A 646 15.44 49.17 16.61
CA GLU A 646 14.02 49.40 16.86
C GLU A 646 13.41 50.51 15.97
N ALA A 647 14.20 51.55 15.65
CA ALA A 647 13.77 52.61 14.75
C ALA A 647 13.55 52.10 13.31
N GLY A 648 14.46 51.25 12.81
CA GLY A 648 14.31 50.57 11.52
C GLY A 648 13.09 49.66 11.45
N ILE A 649 12.86 48.89 12.51
CA ILE A 649 11.67 48.03 12.64
C ILE A 649 10.37 48.85 12.61
N ASN A 650 10.33 49.98 13.30
CA ASN A 650 9.16 50.86 13.28
C ASN A 650 8.93 51.51 11.91
N GLN A 651 9.99 51.86 11.19
CA GLN A 651 9.88 52.32 9.79
C GLN A 651 9.30 51.24 8.89
N LEU A 652 9.75 49.99 9.03
CA LEU A 652 9.25 48.86 8.25
C LEU A 652 7.75 48.60 8.54
N LYS A 653 7.35 48.58 9.81
CA LYS A 653 5.95 48.47 10.23
C LYS A 653 5.08 49.55 9.56
N LYS A 654 5.54 50.80 9.59
CA LYS A 654 4.83 51.92 8.98
C LYS A 654 4.71 51.76 7.46
N LYS A 655 5.75 51.28 6.79
CA LYS A 655 5.75 51.01 5.34
C LYS A 655 4.75 49.92 4.95
N ILE A 656 4.74 48.80 5.68
CA ILE A 656 3.78 47.70 5.42
C ILE A 656 2.34 48.17 5.68
N ASN A 657 2.07 48.93 6.74
CA ASN A 657 0.74 49.47 7.01
C ASN A 657 0.27 50.48 5.95
N CYS A 658 1.18 51.32 5.44
CA CYS A 658 0.90 52.24 4.32
C CYS A 658 0.55 51.45 3.06
N PHE A 659 1.37 50.43 2.74
CA PHE A 659 1.16 49.55 1.60
C PHE A 659 -0.22 48.86 1.62
N LYS A 660 -0.63 48.29 2.77
CA LYS A 660 -1.98 47.67 2.91
C LYS A 660 -3.10 48.69 2.62
N SER A 661 -2.97 49.90 3.13
CA SER A 661 -3.95 50.96 2.93
C SER A 661 -4.02 51.41 1.47
N GLU A 662 -2.87 51.54 0.81
CA GLU A 662 -2.77 51.88 -0.61
C GLU A 662 -3.32 50.78 -1.52
N LEU A 663 -3.11 49.50 -1.17
CA LEU A 663 -3.56 48.34 -1.93
C LEU A 663 -5.09 48.24 -2.01
N LEU A 664 -5.79 48.71 -0.97
CA LEU A 664 -7.25 48.80 -0.94
C LEU A 664 -7.79 49.93 -1.85
N SER A 665 -6.93 50.83 -2.33
CA SER A 665 -7.32 51.89 -3.26
C SER A 665 -7.36 51.37 -4.70
N GLU A 666 -8.36 51.80 -5.46
CA GLU A 666 -8.44 51.55 -6.91
C GLU A 666 -7.26 52.18 -7.68
N SER A 667 -6.73 53.29 -7.16
CA SER A 667 -5.60 54.02 -7.75
C SER A 667 -4.23 53.47 -7.34
N PHE A 668 -4.17 52.27 -6.76
CA PHE A 668 -2.91 51.64 -6.33
C PHE A 668 -1.86 51.64 -7.45
N ASP A 669 -0.64 52.08 -7.13
CA ASP A 669 0.52 52.06 -8.03
C ASP A 669 1.21 50.68 -7.98
N ILE A 670 0.95 49.88 -9.00
CA ILE A 670 1.48 48.51 -9.13
C ILE A 670 3.02 48.51 -9.18
N SER A 671 3.65 49.60 -9.62
CA SER A 671 5.11 49.69 -9.71
C SER A 671 5.80 49.53 -8.36
N VAL A 672 5.09 49.75 -7.24
CA VAL A 672 5.57 49.51 -5.87
C VAL A 672 5.92 48.04 -5.65
N LEU A 673 5.15 47.11 -6.21
CA LEU A 673 5.41 45.66 -6.11
C LEU A 673 6.69 45.28 -6.87
N ASN A 674 6.88 45.85 -8.07
CA ASN A 674 8.07 45.59 -8.90
C ASN A 674 9.36 46.15 -8.29
N LYS A 675 9.26 47.21 -7.46
CA LYS A 675 10.40 47.88 -6.83
C LYS A 675 10.81 47.26 -5.48
N SER A 676 9.97 46.42 -4.87
CA SER A 676 10.22 45.87 -3.54
C SER A 676 9.88 44.40 -3.45
N VAL A 677 10.92 43.55 -3.48
CA VAL A 677 10.80 42.09 -3.31
C VAL A 677 10.03 41.74 -2.03
N LEU A 678 10.25 42.48 -0.95
CA LEU A 678 9.53 42.27 0.31
C LEU A 678 8.03 42.52 0.17
N LEU A 679 7.62 43.66 -0.42
CA LEU A 679 6.19 43.98 -0.57
C LEU A 679 5.53 43.04 -1.58
N HIS A 680 6.25 42.60 -2.61
CA HIS A 680 5.79 41.59 -3.55
C HIS A 680 5.52 40.24 -2.84
N GLN A 681 6.46 39.78 -2.01
CA GLN A 681 6.30 38.55 -1.23
C GLN A 681 5.17 38.70 -0.20
N TYR A 682 5.12 39.83 0.51
CA TYR A 682 4.04 40.14 1.44
C TYR A 682 2.67 40.13 0.76
N PHE A 683 2.56 40.74 -0.43
CA PHE A 683 1.31 40.79 -1.18
C PHE A 683 0.80 39.40 -1.54
N ARG A 684 1.69 38.51 -2.01
CA ARG A 684 1.36 37.11 -2.34
C ARG A 684 0.75 36.37 -1.14
N PHE A 685 1.29 36.59 0.04
CA PHE A 685 0.75 36.05 1.28
C PHE A 685 -0.55 36.73 1.72
N TYR A 686 -0.62 38.06 1.64
CA TYR A 686 -1.76 38.86 2.09
C TYR A 686 -3.04 38.56 1.30
N VAL A 687 -2.94 38.16 0.02
CA VAL A 687 -4.06 37.70 -0.80
C VAL A 687 -4.30 36.19 -0.73
N ASN A 688 -3.61 35.48 0.18
CA ASN A 688 -3.76 34.04 0.39
C ASN A 688 -3.44 33.19 -0.86
N TYR A 689 -2.51 33.64 -1.71
CA TYR A 689 -2.28 33.02 -3.03
C TYR A 689 -1.77 31.57 -2.94
N GLU A 690 -0.79 31.31 -2.07
CA GLU A 690 -0.15 29.99 -1.96
C GLU A 690 -0.95 28.99 -1.11
N SER A 691 -1.79 29.49 -0.20
CA SER A 691 -2.56 28.69 0.77
C SER A 691 -4.04 28.55 0.43
N SER A 692 -4.52 29.23 -0.61
CA SER A 692 -5.85 28.99 -1.18
C SER A 692 -5.99 27.53 -1.63
N GLY A 693 -7.14 26.91 -1.40
CA GLY A 693 -7.49 25.58 -1.94
C GLY A 693 -7.85 25.62 -3.42
N PHE A 694 -8.01 26.81 -4.00
CA PHE A 694 -8.33 27.03 -5.41
C PHE A 694 -7.31 27.93 -6.12
N GLY A 695 -7.19 27.74 -7.44
CA GLY A 695 -6.41 28.57 -8.33
C GLY A 695 -5.02 28.03 -8.62
N GLU A 696 -4.22 28.82 -9.33
CA GLU A 696 -2.78 28.58 -9.47
C GLU A 696 -2.05 29.07 -8.21
N HIS A 697 -0.93 28.43 -7.89
CA HIS A 697 -0.15 28.69 -6.68
C HIS A 697 1.34 28.94 -6.96
N ASP A 698 1.75 28.88 -8.23
CA ASP A 698 3.14 29.13 -8.60
C ASP A 698 3.43 30.62 -8.77
N LYS A 699 4.71 30.98 -8.56
CA LYS A 699 5.18 32.35 -8.65
C LYS A 699 5.01 32.96 -10.04
N SER A 700 5.21 32.18 -11.11
CA SER A 700 5.15 32.72 -12.48
C SER A 700 3.73 33.17 -12.84
N SER A 701 2.73 32.39 -12.46
CA SER A 701 1.32 32.73 -12.67
C SER A 701 0.88 33.96 -11.85
N PHE A 702 1.40 34.09 -10.63
CA PHE A 702 1.17 35.28 -9.79
C PHE A 702 1.74 36.54 -10.46
N ASP A 703 3.01 36.49 -10.88
CA ASP A 703 3.71 37.59 -11.53
C ASP A 703 3.01 37.98 -12.85
N ASN A 704 2.58 36.97 -13.63
CA ASN A 704 1.83 37.18 -14.88
C ASN A 704 0.50 37.90 -14.66
N THR A 705 -0.24 37.57 -13.60
CA THR A 705 -1.52 38.23 -13.26
C THR A 705 -1.30 39.72 -12.98
N ILE A 706 -0.27 40.06 -12.20
CA ILE A 706 0.08 41.45 -11.88
C ILE A 706 0.48 42.21 -13.15
N LEU A 707 1.40 41.64 -13.95
CA LEU A 707 1.88 42.26 -15.19
C LEU A 707 0.74 42.47 -16.18
N LYS A 708 -0.16 41.50 -16.31
CA LYS A 708 -1.29 41.58 -17.23
C LYS A 708 -2.29 42.64 -16.81
N PHE A 709 -2.61 42.71 -15.53
CA PHE A 709 -3.48 43.76 -15.00
C PHE A 709 -2.86 45.16 -15.21
N GLU A 710 -1.55 45.31 -14.97
CA GLU A 710 -0.83 46.57 -15.22
C GLU A 710 -0.88 46.98 -16.71
N GLU A 711 -0.64 46.04 -17.62
CA GLU A 711 -0.73 46.26 -19.07
C GLU A 711 -2.14 46.71 -19.49
N LEU A 712 -3.18 45.99 -19.04
CA LEU A 712 -4.57 46.28 -19.38
C LEU A 712 -5.02 47.63 -18.81
N LYS A 713 -4.60 47.98 -17.58
CA LYS A 713 -4.88 49.27 -16.95
C LYS A 713 -4.22 50.42 -17.73
N LYS A 714 -2.94 50.28 -18.11
CA LYS A 714 -2.22 51.29 -18.92
C LYS A 714 -2.84 51.50 -20.30
N ASN A 715 -3.37 50.43 -20.90
CA ASN A 715 -4.02 50.46 -22.21
C ASN A 715 -5.50 50.91 -22.16
N GLY A 716 -6.02 51.31 -20.99
CA GLY A 716 -7.41 51.74 -20.83
C GLY A 716 -8.44 50.65 -21.10
N LYS A 717 -8.07 49.38 -20.92
CA LYS A 717 -8.95 48.22 -21.12
C LYS A 717 -9.76 47.86 -19.88
N ILE A 718 -9.30 48.30 -18.71
CA ILE A 718 -10.05 48.16 -17.45
C ILE A 718 -10.99 49.35 -17.29
N THR A 719 -12.30 49.08 -17.25
CA THR A 719 -13.31 50.12 -16.95
C THR A 719 -13.17 50.58 -15.50
N GLU A 720 -13.14 51.90 -15.27
CA GLU A 720 -13.10 52.48 -13.92
C GLU A 720 -14.37 52.16 -13.11
N MET A 721 -14.21 51.98 -11.82
CA MET A 721 -15.32 51.78 -10.90
C MET A 721 -16.13 53.08 -10.75
N SER A 722 -17.45 52.95 -10.83
CA SER A 722 -18.33 54.10 -10.62
C SER A 722 -18.23 54.66 -9.20
N LYS A 723 -18.25 55.99 -9.05
CA LYS A 723 -18.22 56.69 -7.74
C LYS A 723 -19.39 56.34 -6.81
N ARG A 724 -20.42 55.63 -7.30
CA ARG A 724 -21.52 55.11 -6.48
C ARG A 724 -21.11 53.92 -5.60
N TYR A 725 -20.02 53.26 -5.92
CA TYR A 725 -19.39 52.25 -5.07
C TYR A 725 -18.51 52.96 -4.04
N PHE A 726 -18.72 52.69 -2.76
CA PHE A 726 -17.96 53.26 -1.66
C PHE A 726 -17.70 52.17 -0.60
N PRO A 727 -16.62 52.27 0.19
CA PRO A 727 -16.39 51.35 1.30
C PRO A 727 -17.46 51.49 2.39
N SER A 728 -17.80 50.40 3.09
CA SER A 728 -18.76 50.45 4.21
C SER A 728 -18.27 51.25 5.42
N GLY A 729 -16.96 51.44 5.54
CA GLY A 729 -16.31 51.77 6.82
C GLY A 729 -16.38 50.59 7.80
N GLN A 730 -16.04 50.84 9.07
CA GLN A 730 -16.03 49.80 10.09
C GLN A 730 -17.45 49.36 10.48
N VAL A 731 -17.74 48.09 10.22
CA VAL A 731 -18.96 47.39 10.61
C VAL A 731 -18.62 46.40 11.72
N ASN A 732 -19.40 46.43 12.80
CA ASN A 732 -19.26 45.44 13.88
C ASN A 732 -20.24 44.29 13.67
N VAL A 733 -19.72 43.08 13.56
CA VAL A 733 -20.51 41.84 13.42
C VAL A 733 -20.35 40.98 14.66
N ASN A 734 -21.44 40.44 15.18
CA ASN A 734 -21.46 39.57 16.35
C ASN A 734 -20.67 38.28 16.10
N LYS A 735 -20.06 37.75 17.17
CA LYS A 735 -19.34 36.47 17.17
C LYS A 735 -20.14 35.41 17.91
N VAL A 736 -20.06 34.18 17.42
CA VAL A 736 -20.56 32.98 18.14
C VAL A 736 -19.76 32.72 19.42
N ASN A 737 -20.43 32.21 20.46
CA ASN A 737 -19.79 31.81 21.71
C ASN A 737 -19.03 30.47 21.56
N ARG A 738 -17.70 30.55 21.43
CA ARG A 738 -16.82 29.39 21.32
C ARG A 738 -16.91 28.41 22.49
N GLU A 739 -17.05 28.86 23.74
CA GLU A 739 -17.15 27.92 24.88
C GLU A 739 -18.44 27.10 24.83
N LYS A 740 -19.54 27.68 24.34
CA LYS A 740 -20.79 26.93 24.12
C LYS A 740 -20.70 26.03 22.88
N GLN A 741 -19.95 26.47 21.87
CA GLN A 741 -19.70 25.74 20.63
C GLN A 741 -18.86 24.47 20.88
N ASP A 742 -17.80 24.59 21.68
CA ASP A 742 -16.91 23.47 22.06
C ASP A 742 -17.62 22.45 22.98
N ASN A 743 -18.65 22.89 23.71
CA ASN A 743 -19.49 22.06 24.57
C ASN A 743 -20.83 21.67 23.92
N PHE A 744 -20.97 21.88 22.60
CA PHE A 744 -22.22 21.62 21.89
C PHE A 744 -22.51 20.12 21.83
N GLN A 745 -23.65 19.71 22.40
CA GLN A 745 -24.10 18.32 22.33
C GLN A 745 -24.91 18.10 21.07
N TYR A 746 -24.36 17.30 20.15
CA TYR A 746 -25.05 16.87 18.94
C TYR A 746 -26.15 15.84 19.23
N SER A 747 -27.17 15.79 18.38
CA SER A 747 -28.24 14.79 18.48
C SER A 747 -27.75 13.37 18.13
N GLU A 748 -28.45 12.35 18.62
CA GLU A 748 -28.12 10.95 18.28
C GLU A 748 -28.21 10.67 16.77
N GLN A 749 -29.14 11.34 16.08
CA GLN A 749 -29.30 11.21 14.63
C GLN A 749 -28.10 11.76 13.87
N PHE A 750 -27.53 12.89 14.34
CA PHE A 750 -26.30 13.43 13.81
C PHE A 750 -25.14 12.47 13.99
N ILE A 751 -24.92 11.99 15.22
CA ILE A 751 -23.78 11.12 15.56
C ILE A 751 -23.83 9.86 14.68
N ALA A 752 -25.00 9.20 14.62
CA ALA A 752 -25.18 8.02 13.78
C ALA A 752 -24.88 8.28 12.30
N ARG A 753 -25.26 9.45 11.78
CA ARG A 753 -25.03 9.79 10.37
C ARG A 753 -23.57 10.17 10.10
N TYR A 754 -22.97 10.97 10.97
CA TYR A 754 -21.56 11.37 10.89
C TYR A 754 -20.67 10.12 10.89
N ASP A 755 -20.89 9.22 11.85
CA ASP A 755 -20.15 7.96 11.96
C ASP A 755 -20.30 7.09 10.71
N THR A 756 -21.51 7.01 10.14
CA THR A 756 -21.74 6.25 8.91
C THR A 756 -20.89 6.75 7.75
N ILE A 757 -20.81 8.07 7.57
CA ILE A 757 -20.04 8.71 6.48
C ILE A 757 -18.54 8.59 6.77
N ALA A 758 -18.11 8.96 7.97
CA ALA A 758 -16.73 8.90 8.42
C ALA A 758 -16.14 7.48 8.33
N LYS A 759 -16.88 6.46 8.78
CA LYS A 759 -16.51 5.05 8.65
C LYS A 759 -16.33 4.66 7.19
N SER A 760 -17.31 4.97 6.34
CA SER A 760 -17.26 4.64 4.91
C SER A 760 -16.04 5.30 4.24
N LEU A 761 -15.70 6.53 4.64
CA LEU A 761 -14.55 7.28 4.11
C LEU A 761 -13.21 6.68 4.56
N LYS A 762 -13.05 6.33 5.83
CA LYS A 762 -11.84 5.65 6.33
C LYS A 762 -11.65 4.27 5.70
N GLU A 763 -12.71 3.47 5.61
CA GLU A 763 -12.64 2.16 4.97
C GLU A 763 -12.26 2.27 3.49
N SER A 764 -12.75 3.31 2.79
CA SER A 764 -12.34 3.60 1.41
C SER A 764 -10.85 3.93 1.30
N LEU A 765 -10.30 4.66 2.28
CA LEU A 765 -8.88 5.00 2.30
C LEU A 765 -8.00 3.74 2.49
N ALA A 766 -8.42 2.80 3.34
CA ALA A 766 -7.68 1.55 3.60
C ALA A 766 -7.50 0.68 2.34
N PHE A 767 -8.36 0.83 1.34
CA PHE A 767 -8.24 0.12 0.06
C PHE A 767 -7.04 0.57 -0.78
N PHE A 768 -6.45 1.74 -0.53
CA PHE A 768 -5.24 2.18 -1.26
C PHE A 768 -3.99 1.33 -0.97
N GLU A 769 -3.99 0.57 0.13
CA GLU A 769 -2.90 -0.34 0.50
C GLU A 769 -3.06 -1.75 -0.08
N LYS A 770 -4.14 -2.00 -0.85
CA LYS A 770 -4.46 -3.32 -1.39
C LYS A 770 -4.13 -3.42 -2.88
N GLU A 771 -3.71 -4.59 -3.32
CA GLU A 771 -3.63 -4.88 -4.75
C GLU A 771 -5.04 -4.97 -5.37
N SER A 772 -5.23 -4.34 -6.53
CA SER A 772 -6.50 -4.29 -7.26
C SER A 772 -7.74 -3.88 -6.42
N PRO A 773 -7.74 -2.68 -5.81
CA PRO A 773 -8.76 -2.24 -4.85
C PRO A 773 -10.21 -2.39 -5.33
N LEU A 774 -10.50 -1.90 -6.53
CA LEU A 774 -11.84 -1.97 -7.12
C LEU A 774 -12.33 -3.42 -7.31
N SER A 775 -11.42 -4.34 -7.66
CA SER A 775 -11.78 -5.75 -7.82
C SER A 775 -12.15 -6.39 -6.49
N LEU A 776 -11.50 -5.99 -5.39
CA LEU A 776 -11.83 -6.45 -4.04
C LEU A 776 -13.18 -5.91 -3.58
N MET A 777 -13.45 -4.61 -3.77
CA MET A 777 -14.73 -3.99 -3.42
C MET A 777 -15.90 -4.62 -4.19
N VAL A 778 -15.72 -4.86 -5.49
CA VAL A 778 -16.73 -5.55 -6.31
C VAL A 778 -16.93 -7.00 -5.84
N LYS A 779 -15.85 -7.72 -5.49
CA LYS A 779 -15.95 -9.08 -4.93
C LYS A 779 -16.71 -9.11 -3.60
N GLN A 780 -16.52 -8.11 -2.74
CA GLN A 780 -17.28 -7.98 -1.49
C GLN A 780 -18.78 -7.77 -1.75
N ALA A 781 -19.13 -6.89 -2.69
CA ALA A 781 -20.52 -6.70 -3.11
C ALA A 781 -21.10 -7.98 -3.74
N GLU A 782 -20.33 -8.73 -4.52
CA GLU A 782 -20.75 -10.02 -5.10
C GLU A 782 -21.03 -11.06 -4.02
N ASN A 783 -20.20 -11.16 -2.99
CA ASN A 783 -20.43 -12.07 -1.87
C ASN A 783 -21.70 -11.67 -1.09
N LYS A 784 -21.90 -10.38 -0.83
CA LYS A 784 -23.13 -9.87 -0.19
C LYS A 784 -24.37 -10.14 -1.05
N LYS A 785 -24.26 -10.06 -2.38
CA LYS A 785 -25.33 -10.44 -3.30
C LYS A 785 -25.74 -11.90 -3.13
N GLN A 786 -24.77 -12.81 -3.05
CA GLN A 786 -25.07 -14.24 -2.87
C GLN A 786 -25.72 -14.53 -1.51
N ASP A 787 -25.22 -13.90 -0.44
CA ASP A 787 -25.82 -14.04 0.89
C ASP A 787 -27.26 -13.50 0.95
N LEU A 788 -27.50 -12.33 0.35
CA LEU A 788 -28.84 -11.75 0.28
C LEU A 788 -29.79 -12.61 -0.56
N LEU A 789 -29.33 -13.14 -1.71
CA LEU A 789 -30.11 -14.05 -2.53
C LEU A 789 -30.54 -15.30 -1.74
N ARG A 790 -29.62 -15.88 -0.95
CA ARG A 790 -29.93 -17.00 -0.05
C ARG A 790 -31.02 -16.63 0.96
N ARG A 791 -30.83 -15.53 1.70
CA ARG A 791 -31.81 -15.05 2.71
C ARG A 791 -33.18 -14.73 2.10
N LEU A 792 -33.22 -14.16 0.89
CA LEU A 792 -34.49 -13.86 0.21
C LEU A 792 -35.22 -15.15 -0.20
N ARG A 793 -34.50 -16.16 -0.69
CA ARG A 793 -35.10 -17.46 -1.05
C ARG A 793 -35.68 -18.20 0.16
N GLU A 794 -34.95 -18.24 1.27
CA GLU A 794 -35.44 -18.80 2.54
C GLU A 794 -36.73 -18.08 2.99
N ASN A 795 -36.77 -16.75 2.91
CA ASN A 795 -37.96 -15.96 3.24
C ASN A 795 -39.16 -16.21 2.31
N VAL A 796 -38.94 -16.60 1.04
CA VAL A 796 -40.02 -16.96 0.10
C VAL A 796 -40.67 -18.28 0.53
N GLU A 797 -39.85 -19.26 0.92
CA GLU A 797 -40.32 -20.57 1.37
C GLU A 797 -41.20 -20.44 2.62
N GLU A 798 -40.80 -19.59 3.57
CA GLU A 798 -41.49 -19.39 4.85
C GLU A 798 -42.72 -18.44 4.77
N ASN A 799 -42.84 -17.60 3.73
CA ASN A 799 -43.92 -16.61 3.65
C ASN A 799 -45.25 -17.17 3.15
N ALA A 800 -46.29 -17.20 3.99
CA ALA A 800 -47.62 -17.64 3.55
C ALA A 800 -48.39 -16.63 2.67
N ASN A 801 -47.93 -15.38 2.54
CA ASN A 801 -48.64 -14.33 1.79
C ASN A 801 -48.23 -14.28 0.30
N PRO A 802 -49.18 -14.50 -0.65
CA PRO A 802 -48.87 -14.53 -2.09
C PRO A 802 -48.29 -13.21 -2.63
N LYS A 803 -48.75 -12.05 -2.15
CA LYS A 803 -48.24 -10.74 -2.61
C LYS A 803 -46.83 -10.46 -2.09
N ALA A 804 -46.50 -10.96 -0.90
CA ALA A 804 -45.15 -10.85 -0.35
C ALA A 804 -44.18 -11.74 -1.12
N ARG A 805 -44.58 -12.97 -1.47
CA ARG A 805 -43.81 -13.87 -2.35
C ARG A 805 -43.52 -13.25 -3.71
N GLU A 806 -44.53 -12.70 -4.38
CA GLU A 806 -44.35 -12.06 -5.69
C GLU A 806 -43.36 -10.88 -5.63
N ASN A 807 -43.37 -10.08 -4.55
CA ASN A 807 -42.39 -9.00 -4.37
C ASN A 807 -40.97 -9.54 -4.16
N LEU A 808 -40.82 -10.57 -3.32
CA LEU A 808 -39.53 -11.22 -3.07
C LEU A 808 -38.96 -11.86 -4.33
N ASP A 809 -39.78 -12.55 -5.12
CA ASP A 809 -39.39 -13.16 -6.39
C ASP A 809 -38.88 -12.11 -7.39
N ARG A 810 -39.55 -10.96 -7.50
CA ARG A 810 -39.07 -9.84 -8.35
C ARG A 810 -37.73 -9.29 -7.88
N ARG A 811 -37.47 -9.23 -6.57
CA ARG A 811 -36.17 -8.79 -6.02
C ARG A 811 -35.07 -9.82 -6.29
N ILE A 812 -35.38 -11.11 -6.17
CA ILE A 812 -34.47 -12.22 -6.50
C ILE A 812 -34.09 -12.18 -7.98
N GLU A 813 -35.08 -12.12 -8.87
CA GLU A 813 -34.87 -12.08 -10.32
C GLU A 813 -34.01 -10.87 -10.73
N GLY A 814 -34.25 -9.70 -10.11
CA GLY A 814 -33.44 -8.51 -10.33
C GLY A 814 -31.98 -8.67 -9.89
N LEU A 815 -31.73 -9.26 -8.71
CA LEU A 815 -30.38 -9.53 -8.20
C LEU A 815 -29.64 -10.60 -9.03
N GLU A 816 -30.35 -11.59 -9.57
CA GLU A 816 -29.77 -12.63 -10.44
C GLU A 816 -29.31 -12.06 -11.78
N LYS A 817 -30.13 -11.20 -12.40
CA LYS A 817 -29.80 -10.53 -13.67
C LYS A 817 -28.72 -9.46 -13.52
N LEU A 818 -28.47 -8.97 -12.31
CA LEU A 818 -27.53 -7.89 -12.03
C LEU A 818 -26.07 -8.32 -12.26
N ASN A 819 -25.39 -7.65 -13.19
CA ASN A 819 -23.94 -7.73 -13.38
C ASN A 819 -23.22 -6.54 -12.73
N ILE A 820 -22.76 -6.71 -11.49
CA ILE A 820 -22.09 -5.67 -10.70
C ILE A 820 -20.79 -5.17 -11.36
N ARG A 821 -20.13 -6.00 -12.18
CA ARG A 821 -18.90 -5.63 -12.90
C ARG A 821 -19.13 -4.79 -14.15
N SER A 822 -20.38 -4.64 -14.59
CA SER A 822 -20.70 -3.84 -15.78
C SER A 822 -20.52 -2.35 -15.50
N VAL A 823 -19.48 -1.75 -16.09
CA VAL A 823 -19.26 -0.30 -16.05
C VAL A 823 -20.29 0.45 -16.92
N LYS A 824 -20.77 -0.19 -18.01
CA LYS A 824 -21.79 0.39 -18.89
C LYS A 824 -23.14 0.57 -18.19
N ASP A 825 -23.47 -0.33 -17.26
CA ASP A 825 -24.74 -0.31 -16.53
C ASP A 825 -24.62 0.32 -15.14
N PHE A 826 -23.50 0.99 -14.82
CA PHE A 826 -23.20 1.50 -13.47
C PHE A 826 -24.38 2.24 -12.83
N GLN A 827 -25.01 3.19 -13.55
CA GLN A 827 -26.11 3.98 -13.04
C GLN A 827 -27.33 3.11 -12.66
N ASN A 828 -27.70 2.16 -13.51
CA ASN A 828 -28.83 1.25 -13.26
C ASN A 828 -28.51 0.27 -12.14
N ASN A 829 -27.28 -0.23 -12.10
CA ASN A 829 -26.79 -1.09 -11.03
C ASN A 829 -26.83 -0.37 -9.68
N PHE A 830 -26.38 0.89 -9.65
CA PHE A 830 -26.41 1.73 -8.46
C PHE A 830 -27.84 1.96 -7.98
N GLU A 831 -28.75 2.37 -8.89
CA GLU A 831 -30.17 2.58 -8.57
C GLU A 831 -30.80 1.32 -7.97
N PHE A 832 -30.57 0.16 -8.59
CA PHE A 832 -31.14 -1.10 -8.11
C PHE A 832 -30.55 -1.54 -6.76
N LEU A 833 -29.21 -1.53 -6.62
CA LEU A 833 -28.54 -1.93 -5.38
C LEU A 833 -28.88 -1.00 -4.20
N SER A 834 -29.12 0.29 -4.45
CA SER A 834 -29.50 1.27 -3.42
C SER A 834 -30.81 0.93 -2.68
N GLN A 835 -31.65 0.04 -3.25
CA GLN A 835 -32.89 -0.41 -2.64
C GLN A 835 -32.67 -1.40 -1.48
N PHE A 836 -31.44 -1.89 -1.32
CA PHE A 836 -31.04 -2.89 -0.34
C PHE A 836 -30.04 -2.27 0.64
N LYS A 837 -30.38 -2.25 1.93
CA LYS A 837 -29.57 -1.58 2.97
C LYS A 837 -28.18 -2.20 3.08
N GLU A 838 -28.07 -3.49 2.80
CA GLU A 838 -26.85 -4.30 2.82
C GLU A 838 -25.73 -3.73 1.93
N PHE A 839 -26.11 -3.04 0.84
CA PHE A 839 -25.17 -2.48 -0.13
C PHE A 839 -24.87 -1.01 0.09
N HIS A 840 -25.55 -0.33 1.03
CA HIS A 840 -25.40 1.12 1.19
C HIS A 840 -23.97 1.54 1.52
N GLU A 841 -23.28 0.73 2.32
CA GLU A 841 -21.87 0.93 2.66
C GLU A 841 -20.95 0.69 1.46
N ASP A 842 -21.12 -0.43 0.74
CA ASP A 842 -20.28 -0.74 -0.44
C ASP A 842 -20.42 0.34 -1.52
N LEU A 843 -21.65 0.83 -1.74
CA LEU A 843 -21.93 1.91 -2.68
C LEU A 843 -21.24 3.22 -2.27
N ARG A 844 -21.29 3.59 -0.97
CA ARG A 844 -20.55 4.77 -0.46
C ARG A 844 -19.05 4.59 -0.60
N GLN A 845 -18.53 3.42 -0.24
CA GLN A 845 -17.09 3.17 -0.30
C GLN A 845 -16.57 3.28 -1.73
N ILE A 846 -17.26 2.69 -2.71
CA ILE A 846 -16.89 2.80 -4.12
C ILE A 846 -16.88 4.28 -4.55
N ILE A 847 -17.94 5.03 -4.22
CA ILE A 847 -18.05 6.46 -4.52
C ILE A 847 -16.88 7.26 -3.93
N PHE A 848 -16.59 7.06 -2.64
CA PHE A 848 -15.55 7.79 -1.92
C PHE A 848 -14.15 7.38 -2.37
N TYR A 849 -13.91 6.10 -2.65
CA TYR A 849 -12.63 5.62 -3.19
C TYR A 849 -12.28 6.32 -4.52
N PHE A 850 -13.23 6.42 -5.45
CA PHE A 850 -13.03 7.13 -6.71
C PHE A 850 -12.72 8.63 -6.50
N VAL A 851 -13.37 9.26 -5.53
CA VAL A 851 -13.14 10.68 -5.20
C VAL A 851 -11.74 10.86 -4.61
N LEU A 852 -11.34 10.04 -3.65
CA LEU A 852 -10.00 10.03 -3.05
C LEU A 852 -8.90 9.69 -4.07
N HIS A 853 -9.21 8.89 -5.08
CA HIS A 853 -8.29 8.56 -6.16
C HIS A 853 -8.08 9.73 -7.12
N LYS A 854 -9.11 10.54 -7.36
CA LYS A 854 -9.07 11.71 -8.24
C LYS A 854 -8.51 12.95 -7.55
N HIS A 855 -8.70 13.07 -6.24
CA HIS A 855 -8.38 14.27 -5.45
C HIS A 855 -7.51 13.93 -4.23
N ASP A 856 -6.20 13.88 -4.45
CA ASP A 856 -5.23 13.45 -3.42
C ASP A 856 -5.24 14.33 -2.16
N SER A 857 -5.59 15.62 -2.28
CA SER A 857 -5.70 16.56 -1.16
C SER A 857 -6.68 16.09 -0.07
N TYR A 858 -7.75 15.37 -0.44
CA TYR A 858 -8.75 14.86 0.50
C TYR A 858 -8.33 13.56 1.20
N ARG A 859 -7.21 12.93 0.81
CA ARG A 859 -6.69 11.75 1.53
C ARG A 859 -6.20 12.12 2.92
N ASN A 860 -5.61 13.30 3.09
CA ASN A 860 -5.18 13.79 4.40
C ASN A 860 -6.38 14.12 5.29
N PHE A 861 -7.43 14.74 4.73
CA PHE A 861 -8.70 14.92 5.43
C PHE A 861 -9.26 13.58 5.93
N ALA A 862 -9.33 12.57 5.06
CA ALA A 862 -9.81 11.23 5.43
C ALA A 862 -8.96 10.54 6.52
N LYS A 863 -7.64 10.75 6.53
CA LYS A 863 -6.73 10.22 7.57
C LYS A 863 -6.98 10.85 8.94
N ASN A 864 -7.25 12.14 8.96
CA ASN A 864 -7.31 12.94 10.18
C ASN A 864 -8.69 12.92 10.87
N ILE A 865 -9.70 12.31 10.27
CA ILE A 865 -11.00 12.12 10.93
C ILE A 865 -10.78 11.23 12.16
N ASP A 866 -11.22 11.67 13.33
CA ASP A 866 -11.21 10.84 14.53
C ASP A 866 -12.49 10.00 14.62
N LEU A 867 -12.36 8.73 15.02
CA LEU A 867 -13.49 7.83 15.30
C LEU A 867 -13.49 7.32 16.76
N GLU A 868 -12.61 7.84 17.63
CA GLU A 868 -12.51 7.42 19.03
C GLU A 868 -13.72 7.84 19.91
N ASP A 869 -13.79 7.28 21.13
CA ASP A 869 -15.00 7.17 21.95
C ASP A 869 -15.58 8.50 22.49
N ASP A 870 -14.88 9.63 22.44
CA ASP A 870 -15.41 10.93 22.92
C ASP A 870 -16.24 11.66 21.84
N ARG A 871 -17.31 10.99 21.38
CA ARG A 871 -18.25 11.49 20.35
C ARG A 871 -19.02 12.77 20.75
N LYS A 872 -18.75 13.31 21.93
CA LYS A 872 -19.28 14.59 22.42
C LYS A 872 -18.45 15.79 22.00
N LYS A 873 -17.32 15.60 21.30
CA LYS A 873 -16.39 16.67 20.91
C LYS A 873 -16.02 16.67 19.43
N ILE A 874 -16.96 16.41 18.53
CA ILE A 874 -16.71 16.57 17.08
C ILE A 874 -16.56 18.07 16.77
N PRO A 875 -15.38 18.55 16.31
CA PRO A 875 -15.19 19.95 15.97
C PRO A 875 -16.14 20.38 14.85
N ILE A 876 -16.75 21.56 14.97
CA ILE A 876 -17.66 22.10 13.95
C ILE A 876 -16.99 22.28 12.59
N SER A 877 -15.68 22.57 12.57
CA SER A 877 -14.87 22.60 11.36
C SER A 877 -14.89 21.26 10.61
N ASP A 878 -14.91 20.15 11.34
CA ASP A 878 -14.90 18.80 10.76
C ASP A 878 -16.27 18.45 10.22
N VAL A 879 -17.33 18.93 10.88
CA VAL A 879 -18.71 18.85 10.36
C VAL A 879 -18.83 19.62 9.05
N SER A 880 -18.35 20.87 9.01
CA SER A 880 -18.34 21.69 7.79
C SER A 880 -17.55 21.01 6.67
N SER A 881 -16.35 20.53 6.99
CA SER A 881 -15.48 19.83 6.03
C SER A 881 -16.13 18.56 5.49
N MET A 882 -16.83 17.79 6.34
CA MET A 882 -17.58 16.60 5.93
C MET A 882 -18.74 16.95 5.00
N ILE A 883 -19.53 17.98 5.33
CA ILE A 883 -20.63 18.47 4.48
C ILE A 883 -20.08 18.91 3.12
N ASN A 884 -18.99 19.69 3.10
CA ASN A 884 -18.35 20.16 1.87
C ASN A 884 -17.83 18.99 1.02
N PHE A 885 -17.12 18.04 1.65
CA PHE A 885 -16.61 16.84 0.98
C PHE A 885 -17.75 16.07 0.30
N VAL A 886 -18.86 15.83 1.01
CA VAL A 886 -19.96 15.02 0.47
C VAL A 886 -20.79 15.77 -0.59
N ASN A 887 -21.19 17.01 -0.32
CA ASN A 887 -22.07 17.73 -1.24
C ASN A 887 -21.32 18.25 -2.46
N HIS A 888 -20.19 18.91 -2.25
CA HIS A 888 -19.46 19.58 -3.33
C HIS A 888 -18.51 18.61 -4.05
N VAL A 889 -17.61 17.95 -3.33
CA VAL A 889 -16.53 17.16 -3.95
C VAL A 889 -17.06 15.83 -4.50
N VAL A 890 -17.82 15.10 -3.68
CA VAL A 890 -18.43 13.82 -4.09
C VAL A 890 -19.57 14.09 -5.06
N GLY A 891 -20.56 14.90 -4.65
CA GLY A 891 -21.75 15.19 -5.45
C GLY A 891 -21.45 15.90 -6.75
N GLU A 892 -21.05 17.16 -6.68
CA GLU A 892 -20.98 18.07 -7.83
C GLU A 892 -19.75 17.85 -8.71
N GLU A 893 -18.54 17.85 -8.13
CA GLU A 893 -17.30 17.83 -8.91
C GLU A 893 -16.99 16.45 -9.52
N THR A 894 -17.41 15.37 -8.85
CA THR A 894 -17.01 14.02 -9.23
C THR A 894 -18.15 13.23 -9.86
N TRP A 895 -19.29 13.13 -9.18
CA TRP A 895 -20.31 12.14 -9.53
C TRP A 895 -21.50 12.66 -10.34
N LYS A 896 -21.82 13.95 -10.29
CA LYS A 896 -22.99 14.56 -10.99
C LYS A 896 -23.10 14.13 -12.45
N LYS A 897 -22.00 14.13 -13.18
CA LYS A 897 -21.94 13.78 -14.61
C LYS A 897 -22.23 12.30 -14.93
N TYR A 898 -22.17 11.41 -13.94
CA TYR A 898 -22.40 9.97 -14.14
C TYR A 898 -23.83 9.53 -13.84
N PHE A 899 -24.67 10.42 -13.27
CA PHE A 899 -26.07 10.14 -12.96
C PHE A 899 -27.00 11.01 -13.82
N THR A 900 -27.49 10.44 -14.93
CA THR A 900 -28.34 11.17 -15.90
C THR A 900 -29.85 10.96 -15.69
N ASN A 901 -30.29 9.75 -15.32
CA ASN A 901 -31.65 9.42 -14.88
C ASN A 901 -31.97 9.96 -13.46
N SER A 902 -33.12 10.64 -13.34
CA SER A 902 -33.68 11.22 -12.11
C SER A 902 -33.81 10.23 -10.93
N ASN A 903 -34.17 8.96 -11.17
CA ASN A 903 -34.29 7.97 -10.11
C ASN A 903 -32.94 7.64 -9.48
N ALA A 904 -31.90 7.48 -10.30
CA ALA A 904 -30.56 7.23 -9.79
C ALA A 904 -29.98 8.46 -9.08
N VAL A 905 -30.29 9.68 -9.53
CA VAL A 905 -29.93 10.92 -8.81
C VAL A 905 -30.56 10.93 -7.42
N LYS A 906 -31.84 10.58 -7.30
CA LYS A 906 -32.52 10.44 -5.99
C LYS A 906 -31.91 9.34 -5.13
N ALA A 907 -31.58 8.19 -5.73
CA ALA A 907 -30.92 7.09 -5.04
C ALA A 907 -29.54 7.51 -4.50
N PHE A 908 -28.74 8.17 -5.34
CA PHE A 908 -27.43 8.71 -4.98
C PHE A 908 -27.55 9.70 -3.82
N GLY A 909 -28.40 10.72 -3.95
CA GLY A 909 -28.64 11.70 -2.88
C GLY A 909 -29.09 11.06 -1.56
N LYS A 910 -29.89 9.99 -1.59
CA LYS A 910 -30.28 9.24 -0.39
C LYS A 910 -29.11 8.51 0.26
N ILE A 911 -28.20 7.94 -0.53
CA ILE A 911 -27.03 7.19 -0.03
C ILE A 911 -26.03 8.13 0.65
N ILE A 912 -25.77 9.29 0.06
CA ILE A 912 -24.77 10.25 0.55
C ILE A 912 -25.33 11.35 1.47
N ASN A 913 -26.65 11.52 1.57
CA ASN A 913 -27.38 12.50 2.38
C ASN A 913 -26.64 13.10 3.61
N THR A 914 -26.54 14.44 3.65
CA THR A 914 -25.92 15.25 4.72
C THR A 914 -26.92 16.04 5.55
N LYS A 915 -28.23 15.91 5.32
CA LYS A 915 -29.25 16.77 5.95
C LYS A 915 -29.18 16.82 7.47
N ALA A 916 -28.95 15.67 8.13
CA ALA A 916 -28.79 15.63 9.59
C ALA A 916 -27.52 16.35 10.07
N LEU A 917 -26.45 16.36 9.26
CA LEU A 917 -25.23 17.12 9.54
C LEU A 917 -25.50 18.62 9.39
N GLU A 918 -26.20 19.02 8.33
CA GLU A 918 -26.55 20.42 8.06
C GLU A 918 -27.46 21.02 9.14
N GLU A 919 -28.53 20.33 9.53
CA GLU A 919 -29.48 20.79 10.57
C GLU A 919 -28.78 21.03 11.91
N GLU A 920 -27.88 20.12 12.29
CA GLU A 920 -27.18 20.16 13.57
C GLU A 920 -26.00 21.13 13.56
N TYR A 921 -25.35 21.27 12.41
CA TYR A 921 -24.38 22.32 12.15
C TYR A 921 -25.01 23.71 12.32
N ILE A 922 -26.22 23.95 11.78
CA ILE A 922 -26.96 25.20 12.01
C ILE A 922 -27.27 25.40 13.50
N ARG A 923 -27.75 24.36 14.20
CA ARG A 923 -28.05 24.43 15.65
C ARG A 923 -26.80 24.75 16.49
N ALA A 924 -25.65 24.24 16.07
CA ALA A 924 -24.36 24.52 16.71
C ALA A 924 -23.87 25.95 16.44
N GLN A 925 -24.30 26.57 15.35
CA GLN A 925 -23.99 27.95 14.98
C GLN A 925 -24.94 28.96 15.64
N ASN A 926 -26.18 28.58 15.94
CA ASN A 926 -27.18 29.46 16.57
C ASN A 926 -27.01 29.57 18.10
N GLN A 927 -25.78 29.75 18.59
CA GLN A 927 -25.47 29.99 20.01
C GLN A 927 -25.46 31.49 20.33
N GLU A 928 -25.74 31.85 21.60
CA GLU A 928 -25.69 33.25 22.05
C GLU A 928 -24.34 33.92 21.72
N SER A 929 -24.36 35.19 21.31
CA SER A 929 -23.15 35.92 20.91
C SER A 929 -22.22 36.23 22.09
N SER A 930 -20.90 36.08 21.92
CA SER A 930 -19.89 36.35 22.98
C SER A 930 -19.02 37.59 22.74
N GLY A 931 -19.27 38.36 21.69
CA GLY A 931 -18.50 39.56 21.36
C GLY A 931 -18.74 40.04 19.94
N LYS A 932 -17.89 40.96 19.44
CA LYS A 932 -17.96 41.48 18.06
C LYS A 932 -16.61 41.42 17.36
N THR A 933 -16.61 41.32 16.03
CA THR A 933 -15.45 41.57 15.16
C THR A 933 -15.69 42.82 14.31
N ARG A 934 -14.61 43.50 13.94
CA ARG A 934 -14.65 44.61 12.97
C ARG A 934 -14.41 44.10 11.56
N LEU A 935 -15.31 44.44 10.63
CA LEU A 935 -15.20 44.18 9.19
C LEU A 935 -15.35 45.49 8.41
N ASP A 936 -14.67 45.58 7.26
CA ASP A 936 -14.86 46.62 6.25
C ASP A 936 -15.15 45.92 4.91
N PHE A 937 -16.20 46.34 4.22
CA PHE A 937 -16.53 45.92 2.86
C PHE A 937 -15.98 46.96 1.88
N VAL A 938 -14.98 46.57 1.09
CA VAL A 938 -14.22 47.48 0.22
C VAL A 938 -14.45 47.09 -1.25
N PRO A 939 -15.22 47.87 -2.01
CA PRO A 939 -15.46 47.59 -3.42
C PRO A 939 -14.23 47.97 -4.24
N THR A 940 -13.91 47.18 -5.26
CA THR A 940 -12.75 47.40 -6.11
C THR A 940 -12.91 46.78 -7.49
N ARG A 941 -12.41 47.49 -8.49
CA ARG A 941 -12.02 46.97 -9.82
C ARG A 941 -10.50 47.01 -10.03
N GLY A 942 -9.76 47.21 -8.93
CA GLY A 942 -8.31 47.23 -8.87
C GLY A 942 -7.68 45.84 -8.83
N LEU A 943 -6.39 45.77 -8.50
CA LEU A 943 -5.62 44.53 -8.50
C LEU A 943 -6.22 43.43 -7.60
N LEU A 944 -6.83 43.80 -6.47
CA LEU A 944 -7.48 42.85 -5.57
C LEU A 944 -8.70 42.12 -6.18
N MET A 945 -9.31 42.67 -7.24
CA MET A 945 -10.38 41.99 -7.97
C MET A 945 -9.86 40.72 -8.65
N GLU A 946 -8.67 40.78 -9.23
CA GLU A 946 -8.04 39.65 -9.92
C GLU A 946 -7.70 38.51 -8.95
N PHE A 947 -7.33 38.85 -7.72
CA PHE A 947 -7.05 37.88 -6.64
C PHE A 947 -8.26 37.59 -5.75
N SER A 948 -9.46 38.07 -6.10
CA SER A 948 -10.66 37.90 -5.27
C SER A 948 -10.99 36.43 -5.00
N GLY A 949 -10.69 35.54 -5.95
CA GLY A 949 -10.86 34.09 -5.79
C GLY A 949 -9.91 33.51 -4.74
N HIS A 950 -8.63 33.89 -4.76
CA HIS A 950 -7.64 33.45 -3.76
C HIS A 950 -7.94 34.02 -2.37
N ILE A 951 -8.30 35.31 -2.29
CA ILE A 951 -8.68 36.00 -1.04
C ILE A 951 -9.87 35.30 -0.37
N SER A 952 -10.83 34.87 -1.19
CA SER A 952 -12.05 34.22 -0.73
C SER A 952 -12.00 32.71 -0.78
N ASP A 953 -10.84 32.10 -1.06
CA ASP A 953 -10.70 30.65 -1.22
C ASP A 953 -11.87 30.05 -2.04
N ALA A 954 -12.07 30.59 -3.24
CA ALA A 954 -13.23 30.34 -4.07
C ALA A 954 -12.86 29.83 -5.47
N CYS A 955 -13.76 29.04 -6.05
CA CYS A 955 -13.54 28.27 -7.26
C CYS A 955 -13.29 29.10 -8.54
N TRP A 956 -13.45 30.43 -8.50
CA TRP A 956 -13.11 31.32 -9.61
C TRP A 956 -11.66 31.82 -9.60
N ALA A 957 -10.85 31.43 -8.61
CA ALA A 957 -9.42 31.72 -8.58
C ALA A 957 -8.72 31.17 -9.85
N SER A 958 -7.93 32.03 -10.51
CA SER A 958 -7.21 31.73 -11.76
C SER A 958 -8.07 31.21 -12.93
N LYS A 959 -9.38 31.46 -12.94
CA LYS A 959 -10.26 31.03 -14.06
C LYS A 959 -10.26 31.97 -15.26
N TYR A 960 -9.77 33.19 -15.05
CA TYR A 960 -9.84 34.28 -16.02
C TYR A 960 -8.46 34.90 -16.17
N ASN A 961 -8.16 35.41 -17.37
CA ASN A 961 -6.92 36.14 -17.59
C ASN A 961 -6.98 37.53 -16.94
N SER A 962 -8.17 38.15 -16.96
CA SER A 962 -8.47 39.34 -16.15
C SER A 962 -9.97 39.47 -16.00
N ILE A 963 -10.46 39.31 -14.76
CA ILE A 963 -11.88 39.46 -14.42
C ILE A 963 -12.32 40.90 -14.72
N ALA A 964 -11.48 41.89 -14.38
CA ALA A 964 -11.84 43.30 -14.56
C ALA A 964 -11.96 43.70 -16.05
N ASN A 965 -11.19 43.06 -16.95
CA ASN A 965 -11.29 43.28 -18.40
C ASN A 965 -12.46 42.52 -19.04
N GLU A 966 -12.65 41.26 -18.66
CA GLU A 966 -13.67 40.39 -19.26
C GLU A 966 -15.10 40.77 -18.82
N PHE A 967 -15.25 41.27 -17.58
CA PHE A 967 -16.54 41.61 -16.99
C PHE A 967 -16.60 43.08 -16.56
N PRO A 968 -16.96 44.01 -17.48
CA PRO A 968 -17.00 45.45 -17.18
C PRO A 968 -18.13 45.84 -16.21
N ASN A 969 -19.16 45.01 -16.05
CA ASN A 969 -20.30 45.21 -15.16
C ASN A 969 -20.11 44.63 -13.75
N PHE A 970 -18.95 44.03 -13.45
CA PHE A 970 -18.67 43.39 -12.15
C PHE A 970 -17.90 44.35 -11.22
N VAL A 971 -18.14 44.25 -9.92
CA VAL A 971 -17.29 44.86 -8.89
C VAL A 971 -17.04 43.82 -7.81
N SER A 972 -15.77 43.61 -7.44
CA SER A 972 -15.45 42.77 -6.29
C SER A 972 -15.57 43.59 -5.00
N VAL A 973 -16.22 43.04 -3.99
CA VAL A 973 -16.26 43.58 -2.63
C VAL A 973 -15.34 42.73 -1.77
N VAL A 974 -14.18 43.26 -1.41
CA VAL A 974 -13.22 42.62 -0.52
C VAL A 974 -13.66 42.81 0.93
N ILE A 975 -13.71 41.73 1.70
CA ILE A 975 -14.02 41.73 3.13
C ILE A 975 -12.70 41.86 3.89
N VAL A 976 -12.47 42.97 4.57
CA VAL A 976 -11.26 43.21 5.37
C VAL A 976 -11.61 43.09 6.85
N GLN A 977 -10.92 42.22 7.58
CA GLN A 977 -11.14 42.05 9.01
C GLN A 977 -10.12 42.85 9.81
N ASN A 978 -10.57 43.57 10.86
CA ASN A 978 -9.74 44.34 11.79
C ASN A 978 -8.76 45.30 11.10
N LYS A 979 -9.25 46.03 10.08
CA LYS A 979 -8.49 47.04 9.34
C LYS A 979 -7.78 48.04 10.27
N GLU A 980 -6.58 48.44 9.89
CA GLU A 980 -5.67 49.36 10.61
C GLU A 980 -5.19 48.84 11.98
N THR A 981 -5.30 47.53 12.22
CA THR A 981 -4.74 46.88 13.41
C THR A 981 -3.66 45.86 13.05
N LYS A 982 -2.93 45.36 14.05
CA LYS A 982 -1.98 44.26 13.87
C LYS A 982 -2.63 42.92 13.48
N PHE A 983 -3.96 42.82 13.59
CA PHE A 983 -4.73 41.62 13.21
C PHE A 983 -5.46 41.79 11.88
N GLU A 984 -5.08 42.81 11.09
CA GLU A 984 -5.68 43.05 9.78
C GLU A 984 -5.39 41.90 8.81
N ARG A 985 -6.44 41.45 8.12
CA ARG A 985 -6.33 40.47 7.04
C ARG A 985 -7.47 40.62 6.04
N LEU A 986 -7.22 40.22 4.80
CA LEU A 986 -8.28 39.98 3.82
C LEU A 986 -8.98 38.68 4.21
N ALA A 987 -10.29 38.74 4.40
CA ALA A 987 -11.08 37.68 5.01
C ALA A 987 -12.27 37.27 4.15
N GLY A 988 -12.19 37.52 2.84
CA GLY A 988 -13.17 37.08 1.86
C GLY A 988 -13.42 38.10 0.76
N ALA A 989 -14.28 37.71 -0.17
CA ALA A 989 -14.72 38.55 -1.27
C ALA A 989 -16.13 38.16 -1.75
N SER A 990 -16.77 39.05 -2.48
CA SER A 990 -18.05 38.83 -3.17
C SER A 990 -18.09 39.60 -4.47
N MET A 991 -18.86 39.16 -5.46
CA MET A 991 -19.11 39.93 -6.68
C MET A 991 -20.45 40.66 -6.57
N LEU A 992 -20.45 41.94 -6.98
CA LEU A 992 -21.65 42.72 -7.30
C LEU A 992 -21.73 42.86 -8.81
N ILE A 993 -22.86 42.46 -9.40
CA ILE A 993 -23.07 42.39 -10.84
C ILE A 993 -24.23 43.30 -11.22
N GLU A 994 -23.96 44.26 -12.09
CA GLU A 994 -25.02 45.08 -12.67
C GLU A 994 -25.63 44.37 -13.88
N THR A 995 -26.94 44.14 -13.83
CA THR A 995 -27.69 43.46 -14.91
C THR A 995 -29.16 43.97 -14.93
N LYS A 996 -30.06 43.22 -15.57
CA LYS A 996 -31.49 43.50 -15.68
C LYS A 996 -32.34 42.27 -15.37
N ASP A 997 -33.51 42.48 -14.79
CA ASP A 997 -34.54 41.45 -14.67
C ASP A 997 -35.19 41.14 -16.04
N GLU A 998 -36.00 40.08 -16.10
CA GLU A 998 -36.75 39.67 -17.30
C GLU A 998 -37.62 40.78 -17.92
N GLU A 999 -38.06 41.76 -17.13
CA GLU A 999 -38.86 42.91 -17.59
C GLU A 999 -37.98 44.10 -18.04
N GLY A 1000 -36.65 43.96 -17.96
CA GLY A 1000 -35.68 44.99 -18.29
C GLY A 1000 -35.39 46.00 -17.18
N GLY A 1001 -35.95 45.78 -15.98
CA GLY A 1001 -35.71 46.56 -14.76
C GLY A 1001 -34.26 46.42 -14.27
N PRO A 1002 -33.62 47.50 -13.80
CA PRO A 1002 -32.21 47.49 -13.45
C PRO A 1002 -31.97 46.75 -12.11
N LEU A 1003 -31.07 45.78 -12.11
CA LEU A 1003 -30.70 44.97 -10.94
C LEU A 1003 -29.23 45.13 -10.55
N LEU A 1004 -28.96 44.97 -9.25
CA LEU A 1004 -27.65 44.69 -8.69
C LEU A 1004 -27.71 43.33 -8.02
N VAL A 1005 -26.91 42.38 -8.52
CA VAL A 1005 -26.91 40.99 -8.05
C VAL A 1005 -25.67 40.72 -7.21
N ILE A 1006 -25.87 40.21 -6.00
CA ILE A 1006 -24.81 39.66 -5.14
C ILE A 1006 -24.56 38.21 -5.56
N ARG A 1007 -23.32 37.90 -5.92
CA ARG A 1007 -22.88 36.57 -6.34
C ARG A 1007 -21.59 36.17 -5.64
N GLY A 1008 -21.48 34.91 -5.22
CA GLY A 1008 -20.26 34.38 -4.61
C GLY A 1008 -19.91 35.06 -3.29
N LEU A 1009 -20.87 35.24 -2.37
CA LEU A 1009 -20.59 35.86 -1.07
C LEU A 1009 -19.75 34.90 -0.22
N ASN A 1010 -18.43 35.06 -0.27
CA ASN A 1010 -17.46 34.11 0.29
C ASN A 1010 -16.53 34.81 1.30
N PRO A 1011 -16.98 35.05 2.55
CA PRO A 1011 -16.06 35.21 3.70
C PRO A 1011 -15.14 33.97 3.79
N THR A 1012 -13.96 34.04 4.41
CA THR A 1012 -13.17 32.81 4.63
C THR A 1012 -13.89 31.85 5.57
N GLU A 1013 -13.64 30.54 5.44
CA GLU A 1013 -14.27 29.49 6.27
C GLU A 1013 -14.05 29.77 7.77
N ASN A 1014 -12.82 30.15 8.14
CA ASN A 1014 -12.49 30.53 9.51
C ASN A 1014 -13.20 31.79 10.00
N LEU A 1015 -13.48 32.75 9.11
CA LEU A 1015 -14.22 33.95 9.48
C LEU A 1015 -15.68 33.58 9.75
N ILE A 1016 -16.38 33.01 8.78
CA ILE A 1016 -17.83 32.80 8.87
C ILE A 1016 -18.22 31.88 10.03
N ASN A 1017 -17.43 30.83 10.30
CA ASN A 1017 -17.64 29.95 11.46
C ASN A 1017 -17.45 30.65 12.82
N SER A 1018 -16.87 31.84 12.84
CA SER A 1018 -16.68 32.64 14.05
C SER A 1018 -17.70 33.77 14.21
N LEU A 1019 -18.58 33.97 13.21
CA LEU A 1019 -19.57 35.04 13.18
C LEU A 1019 -20.97 34.50 13.41
N ASP A 1020 -21.81 35.38 13.95
CA ASP A 1020 -23.25 35.26 13.77
C ASP A 1020 -23.56 35.47 12.28
N VAL A 1021 -24.05 34.42 11.62
CA VAL A 1021 -24.27 34.41 10.16
C VAL A 1021 -25.40 35.34 9.76
N GLU A 1022 -26.45 35.45 10.58
CA GLU A 1022 -27.58 36.35 10.34
C GLU A 1022 -27.10 37.81 10.43
N ASP A 1023 -26.42 38.19 11.52
CA ASP A 1023 -25.90 39.56 11.67
C ASP A 1023 -24.87 39.90 10.57
N PHE A 1024 -24.02 38.95 10.17
CA PHE A 1024 -23.10 39.14 9.03
C PHE A 1024 -23.87 39.42 7.74
N PHE A 1025 -24.85 38.57 7.42
CA PHE A 1025 -25.64 38.68 6.21
C PHE A 1025 -26.41 40.00 6.17
N GLU A 1026 -27.13 40.35 7.23
CA GLU A 1026 -27.88 41.61 7.31
C GLU A 1026 -26.99 42.84 7.10
N LYS A 1027 -25.79 42.85 7.70
CA LYS A 1027 -24.84 43.97 7.53
C LYS A 1027 -24.31 44.05 6.10
N PHE A 1028 -24.07 42.92 5.46
CA PHE A 1028 -23.66 42.88 4.05
C PHE A 1028 -24.78 43.33 3.10
N ILE A 1029 -26.01 42.83 3.30
CA ILE A 1029 -27.18 43.24 2.52
C ILE A 1029 -27.45 44.73 2.67
N LYS A 1030 -27.38 45.26 3.90
CA LYS A 1030 -27.54 46.71 4.13
C LYS A 1030 -26.52 47.52 3.33
N TYR A 1031 -25.24 47.11 3.36
CA TYR A 1031 -24.18 47.77 2.60
C TYR A 1031 -24.42 47.73 1.09
N ALA A 1032 -24.72 46.55 0.53
CA ALA A 1032 -25.01 46.40 -0.90
C ALA A 1032 -26.30 47.14 -1.30
N GLY A 1033 -27.29 47.20 -0.39
CA GLY A 1033 -28.54 47.92 -0.56
C GLY A 1033 -28.33 49.43 -0.69
N ASP A 1034 -27.44 50.01 0.12
CA ASP A 1034 -27.08 51.42 -0.02
C ASP A 1034 -26.46 51.74 -1.40
N ILE A 1035 -25.71 50.79 -1.99
CA ILE A 1035 -25.18 50.90 -3.36
C ILE A 1035 -26.29 50.76 -4.40
N ALA A 1036 -27.16 49.76 -4.25
CA ALA A 1036 -28.29 49.53 -5.15
C ALA A 1036 -29.22 50.74 -5.20
N ASN A 1037 -29.56 51.31 -4.03
CA ASN A 1037 -30.37 52.52 -3.88
C ASN A 1037 -29.73 53.73 -4.57
N LYS A 1038 -28.44 54.00 -4.35
CA LYS A 1038 -27.73 55.08 -5.05
C LYS A 1038 -27.63 54.86 -6.56
N SER A 1039 -27.76 53.62 -7.01
CA SER A 1039 -27.71 53.23 -8.42
C SER A 1039 -29.10 53.14 -9.06
N ASN A 1040 -30.18 53.38 -8.30
CA ASN A 1040 -31.57 53.18 -8.71
C ASN A 1040 -31.80 51.76 -9.27
N ARG A 1041 -31.30 50.75 -8.56
CA ARG A 1041 -31.40 49.32 -8.89
C ARG A 1041 -32.08 48.58 -7.75
N LYS A 1042 -32.80 47.50 -8.06
CA LYS A 1042 -33.19 46.56 -7.00
C LYS A 1042 -32.02 45.65 -6.63
N LEU A 1043 -31.97 45.21 -5.37
CA LEU A 1043 -30.95 44.29 -4.87
C LEU A 1043 -31.47 42.84 -4.91
N ALA A 1044 -30.67 41.96 -5.51
CA ALA A 1044 -30.90 40.52 -5.49
C ALA A 1044 -29.65 39.77 -5.04
N ILE A 1045 -29.83 38.55 -4.53
CA ILE A 1045 -28.75 37.62 -4.23
C ILE A 1045 -28.99 36.27 -4.93
N VAL A 1046 -27.90 35.62 -5.34
CA VAL A 1046 -27.95 34.26 -5.88
C VAL A 1046 -28.15 33.25 -4.74
N ILE A 1047 -29.14 32.38 -4.85
CA ILE A 1047 -29.37 31.22 -3.97
C ILE A 1047 -29.67 30.01 -4.88
N ASP A 1048 -28.67 29.16 -5.10
CA ASP A 1048 -28.69 27.97 -5.94
C ASP A 1048 -28.92 26.69 -5.11
N ASP A 1049 -28.91 25.51 -5.75
CA ASP A 1049 -29.39 24.26 -5.14
C ASP A 1049 -28.38 23.57 -4.19
N HIS A 1050 -27.13 24.02 -4.12
CA HIS A 1050 -26.10 23.41 -3.29
C HIS A 1050 -24.98 24.40 -2.87
N SER A 1051 -24.32 24.12 -1.74
CA SER A 1051 -23.10 24.83 -1.33
C SER A 1051 -21.96 24.54 -2.30
N GLY A 1052 -21.23 25.58 -2.71
CA GLY A 1052 -20.12 25.49 -3.66
C GLY A 1052 -20.50 25.81 -5.12
N GLY A 1053 -21.75 26.18 -5.37
CA GLY A 1053 -22.20 26.72 -6.66
C GLY A 1053 -21.92 28.22 -6.83
N ALA A 1054 -22.80 28.92 -7.53
CA ALA A 1054 -22.75 30.35 -7.78
C ALA A 1054 -23.12 31.24 -6.57
N SER A 1055 -23.82 30.71 -5.55
CA SER A 1055 -24.22 31.47 -4.36
C SER A 1055 -23.06 31.73 -3.39
N THR A 1056 -22.57 30.67 -2.74
CA THR A 1056 -21.46 30.70 -1.80
C THR A 1056 -20.87 29.29 -1.65
N ASN A 1057 -19.57 29.19 -1.39
CA ASN A 1057 -18.90 27.92 -1.05
C ASN A 1057 -18.76 27.73 0.46
N ARG A 1058 -19.47 28.51 1.27
CA ARG A 1058 -19.47 28.43 2.72
C ARG A 1058 -20.70 27.70 3.22
N PRO A 1059 -20.57 26.47 3.74
CA PRO A 1059 -21.72 25.69 4.19
C PRO A 1059 -22.60 26.44 5.20
N THR A 1060 -21.99 27.19 6.12
CA THR A 1060 -22.72 28.00 7.14
C THR A 1060 -23.62 29.04 6.50
N LEU A 1061 -23.05 29.80 5.57
CA LEU A 1061 -23.76 30.89 4.93
C LEU A 1061 -24.79 30.34 3.93
N PHE A 1062 -24.44 29.29 3.18
CA PHE A 1062 -25.36 28.64 2.25
C PHE A 1062 -26.59 28.08 2.98
N ALA A 1063 -26.38 27.40 4.12
CA ALA A 1063 -27.46 26.85 4.92
C ALA A 1063 -28.43 27.95 5.39
N TYR A 1064 -27.89 29.08 5.84
CA TYR A 1064 -28.69 30.26 6.19
C TYR A 1064 -29.48 30.80 4.98
N LEU A 1065 -28.82 31.01 3.83
CA LEU A 1065 -29.46 31.51 2.62
C LEU A 1065 -30.57 30.56 2.11
N ASN A 1066 -30.31 29.25 2.09
CA ASN A 1066 -31.29 28.26 1.64
C ASN A 1066 -32.53 28.19 2.56
N ASN A 1067 -32.38 28.46 3.86
CA ASN A 1067 -33.52 28.59 4.76
C ASN A 1067 -34.36 29.86 4.49
N GLN A 1068 -33.72 30.95 4.06
CA GLN A 1068 -34.40 32.19 3.66
C GLN A 1068 -35.05 32.08 2.26
N ARG A 1069 -34.69 31.09 1.45
CA ARG A 1069 -35.21 30.93 0.08
C ARG A 1069 -36.74 31.03 -0.02
N ASN A 1070 -37.47 30.47 0.95
CA ASN A 1070 -38.94 30.46 0.94
C ASN A 1070 -39.58 31.77 1.41
N SER A 1071 -38.83 32.64 2.10
CA SER A 1071 -39.29 33.97 2.53
C SER A 1071 -38.98 35.06 1.51
N LEU A 1072 -38.04 34.83 0.58
CA LEU A 1072 -37.62 35.79 -0.44
C LEU A 1072 -38.38 35.62 -1.76
N SER A 1073 -38.54 36.74 -2.50
CA SER A 1073 -39.19 36.73 -3.81
C SER A 1073 -38.18 36.38 -4.91
N LYS A 1074 -38.42 35.28 -5.63
CA LYS A 1074 -37.60 34.88 -6.77
C LYS A 1074 -37.73 35.88 -7.93
N ILE A 1075 -36.62 36.20 -8.61
CA ILE A 1075 -36.58 37.09 -9.77
C ILE A 1075 -35.70 36.48 -10.87
N GLY A 1076 -36.19 36.47 -12.11
CA GLY A 1076 -35.44 36.00 -13.27
C GLY A 1076 -34.61 37.11 -13.91
N LEU A 1077 -33.48 36.74 -14.53
CA LEU A 1077 -32.62 37.69 -15.26
C LEU A 1077 -32.96 37.70 -16.76
N ASN A 1078 -32.76 38.84 -17.42
CA ASN A 1078 -33.04 38.97 -18.87
C ASN A 1078 -32.14 38.08 -19.75
N SER A 1079 -30.88 37.89 -19.37
CA SER A 1079 -29.91 37.06 -20.09
C SER A 1079 -28.86 36.49 -19.14
N GLY A 1080 -28.27 35.36 -19.53
CA GLY A 1080 -27.07 34.81 -18.91
C GLY A 1080 -25.76 35.46 -19.41
N ASP A 1081 -25.77 36.17 -20.54
CA ASP A 1081 -24.55 36.61 -21.23
C ASP A 1081 -23.66 37.54 -20.37
N ASP A 1082 -24.28 38.42 -19.58
CA ASP A 1082 -23.60 39.40 -18.73
C ASP A 1082 -23.46 38.95 -17.26
N THR A 1083 -23.93 37.73 -16.95
CA THR A 1083 -23.99 37.21 -15.56
C THR A 1083 -23.36 35.83 -15.41
N THR A 1084 -23.08 35.12 -16.51
CA THR A 1084 -22.40 33.82 -16.50
C THR A 1084 -20.94 33.99 -16.11
N PHE A 1085 -20.56 33.30 -15.04
CA PHE A 1085 -19.23 33.39 -14.45
C PHE A 1085 -18.84 32.03 -13.86
N ASN A 1086 -17.58 31.66 -13.98
CA ASN A 1086 -17.02 30.36 -13.64
C ASN A 1086 -17.83 29.15 -14.14
N GLY A 1087 -18.46 29.25 -15.32
CA GLY A 1087 -19.28 28.18 -15.90
C GLY A 1087 -20.67 28.00 -15.29
N TYR A 1088 -21.10 28.88 -14.38
CA TYR A 1088 -22.46 28.85 -13.82
C TYR A 1088 -23.31 30.01 -14.35
N GLU A 1089 -24.47 29.63 -14.89
CA GLU A 1089 -25.59 30.52 -15.23
C GLU A 1089 -26.47 30.73 -13.99
N ILE A 1090 -26.91 31.96 -13.74
CA ILE A 1090 -27.69 32.33 -12.54
C ILE A 1090 -29.08 32.90 -12.89
N VAL A 1091 -29.49 32.76 -14.15
CA VAL A 1091 -30.71 33.38 -14.69
C VAL A 1091 -31.95 33.07 -13.85
N ASN A 1092 -32.02 31.85 -13.32
CA ASN A 1092 -33.15 31.34 -12.55
C ASN A 1092 -32.86 31.18 -11.05
N ASP A 1093 -31.77 31.75 -10.52
CA ASP A 1093 -31.32 31.50 -9.14
C ASP A 1093 -31.22 32.77 -8.31
N CYS A 1094 -31.80 33.89 -8.77
CA CYS A 1094 -31.78 35.17 -8.07
C CYS A 1094 -33.04 35.39 -7.22
N TYR A 1095 -32.85 36.00 -6.05
CA TYR A 1095 -33.91 36.33 -5.09
C TYR A 1095 -33.75 37.76 -4.59
N LEU A 1096 -34.84 38.52 -4.57
CA LEU A 1096 -34.87 39.89 -4.02
C LEU A 1096 -34.69 39.83 -2.49
N VAL A 1097 -33.87 40.75 -1.96
CA VAL A 1097 -33.48 40.83 -0.53
C VAL A 1097 -33.90 42.16 0.12
N GLU A 1098 -34.90 42.81 -0.46
CA GLU A 1098 -35.45 44.11 -0.02
C GLU A 1098 -36.59 43.98 0.99
#